data_AF-A0A2Z5X4Q4-F1
#
_entry.id   AF-A0A2Z5X4Q4-F1
#
_cell.length_a   1.000
_cell.length_b   1.000
_cell.length_c   1.000
_cell.angle_alpha   90.00
_cell.angle_beta   90.00
_cell.angle_gamma   90.00
#
_symmetry.space_group_name_H-M   'P 1'
#
loop_
_entity.id
_entity.type
_entity.pdbx_description
1 polymer ?
#
loop_
_entity_poly.entity_id
_entity_poly.type
_entity_poly.pdbx_seq_one_letter_code
_entity_poly.pdbx_strand_id
1 'polypeptide(L)'
;MVISIGCASLVSTLLVNQAIAQTTSPNVTAPSYQIIVNSDRDGEIQPDRELTLREAIAIANGTLTLDRLSDAEKIQVKPSNSKGSQIGFALPSDRTTIRLNKSLPDLRSPNLTIDGTTQAGYDAQRSFAQELAIPQPIVAIAPADGVEIFRGLTIVADGVTIRGLSLYGFNASENVPTSTPSADVFISHQAPPPDTSQQQYPSKAAPFYDSNRPPQNVTLEANWLGIPPNGVMPKQTSSFGIYLFNSADTIIRHNRIAYHAGSGIVTSVRATGTQILENAITSNGFDGMPHGIYLEGEIANLRIKGNTLCANDGSGVYLFKPNGAIQIEDNRILFNDRSTNYAAIYLMGNDHQVTNNEISNQRGAGVAIAAYPKSDRNLIRKNSFTALRGLSIDLISQNHVSDRDLITGDGINIQRDSHFRRVDTANGAINPPTFLTTAFPMFTPNKVNIDGTADPNTEIDLYRVTDKPDPNLPYGSLNEYLTTIKTDANGKFGASLTNLQVGDTISAIATDPQYGTSEPALNARIVNADLSVPAPANPQPTIPTCTTPPNIVQTPPPHTPIVLSVPRQIHFALDRDEISPNSAKILDRIAAVLQQYPTIIITLTGHTDPRASDQYNRELGFRRSRAVRNYLMRQGIASERMTVRSLGETQRLSQSNQITDYARDRRVEIEFTDIRDVEIRFENQESDLQLEKLGDKQ
;
A
#
# COMPACT_ATOMS: atom_id res chain seq x y z
N MET A 1 61.01 12.08 -43.02
CA MET A 1 62.15 12.99 -43.28
C MET A 1 62.60 12.64 -44.70
N VAL A 2 62.39 13.43 -45.76
CA VAL A 2 62.47 14.89 -46.00
C VAL A 2 61.35 15.21 -47.05
N ILE A 3 60.38 16.12 -46.79
CA ILE A 3 60.33 17.55 -47.22
C ILE A 3 60.39 17.68 -48.77
N SER A 4 59.49 18.36 -49.51
CA SER A 4 58.39 19.28 -49.15
C SER A 4 57.43 19.63 -50.32
N ILE A 5 56.13 19.76 -49.98
CA ILE A 5 55.12 20.79 -50.38
C ILE A 5 54.83 21.10 -51.88
N GLY A 6 53.53 21.01 -52.21
CA GLY A 6 52.83 21.80 -53.23
C GLY A 6 51.36 22.02 -52.81
N CYS A 7 50.86 23.26 -52.86
CA CYS A 7 49.57 23.67 -52.26
C CYS A 7 48.29 23.27 -53.02
N ALA A 8 47.17 23.17 -52.28
CA ALA A 8 45.81 23.72 -52.51
C ALA A 8 45.26 23.80 -53.96
N SER A 9 43.97 23.57 -54.30
CA SER A 9 42.70 23.30 -53.58
C SER A 9 41.70 22.72 -54.64
N LEU A 10 40.37 22.54 -54.47
CA LEU A 10 39.36 22.91 -53.47
C LEU A 10 38.23 21.85 -53.50
N VAL A 11 37.35 21.81 -52.49
CA VAL A 11 36.24 20.84 -52.39
C VAL A 11 34.97 21.32 -53.10
N SER A 12 34.32 20.44 -53.88
CA SER A 12 32.93 20.58 -54.32
C SER A 12 32.13 19.31 -54.00
N THR A 13 31.00 19.49 -53.34
CA THR A 13 30.15 18.46 -52.73
C THR A 13 29.24 17.77 -53.75
N LEU A 14 29.05 16.45 -53.64
CA LEU A 14 27.85 15.77 -54.13
C LEU A 14 27.19 14.99 -52.98
N LEU A 15 26.00 15.44 -52.59
CA LEU A 15 25.08 14.70 -51.72
C LEU A 15 24.07 13.97 -52.60
N VAL A 16 24.02 12.64 -52.49
CA VAL A 16 22.98 11.82 -53.12
C VAL A 16 21.84 11.64 -52.11
N ASN A 17 20.74 12.38 -52.32
CA ASN A 17 19.51 12.16 -51.56
C ASN A 17 18.83 10.87 -52.05
N GLN A 18 18.81 9.83 -51.21
CA GLN A 18 17.81 8.77 -51.31
C GLN A 18 16.67 9.08 -50.32
N ALA A 19 15.54 9.55 -50.85
CA ALA A 19 14.33 9.73 -50.07
C ALA A 19 13.67 8.35 -49.86
N ILE A 20 13.81 7.79 -48.67
CA ILE A 20 12.96 6.69 -48.22
C ILE A 20 11.58 7.30 -47.93
N ALA A 21 10.64 7.08 -48.84
CA ALA A 21 9.26 7.48 -48.64
C ALA A 21 8.66 6.67 -47.47
N GLN A 22 8.51 7.32 -46.31
CA GLN A 22 7.66 6.79 -45.25
C GLN A 22 6.22 6.76 -45.79
N THR A 23 5.70 5.56 -46.02
CA THR A 23 4.29 5.35 -46.32
C THR A 23 3.48 5.66 -45.07
N THR A 24 3.06 6.92 -44.93
CA THR A 24 2.01 7.32 -43.99
C THR A 24 0.71 6.65 -44.40
N SER A 25 0.47 5.44 -43.89
CA SER A 25 -0.85 4.83 -43.92
C SER A 25 -1.86 5.84 -43.36
N PRO A 26 -2.97 6.13 -44.07
CA PRO A 26 -3.95 7.06 -43.57
C PRO A 26 -4.48 6.55 -42.23
N ASN A 27 -4.63 7.46 -41.25
CA ASN A 27 -5.33 7.18 -40.00
C ASN A 27 -6.81 6.91 -40.28
N VAL A 28 -7.12 5.69 -40.73
CA VAL A 28 -8.46 5.13 -40.68
C VAL A 28 -8.71 4.79 -39.23
N THR A 29 -9.33 5.72 -38.49
CA THR A 29 -9.82 5.46 -37.14
C THR A 29 -10.68 4.20 -37.19
N ALA A 30 -10.30 3.17 -36.43
CA ALA A 30 -11.06 1.93 -36.37
C ALA A 30 -12.52 2.25 -35.97
N PRO A 31 -13.52 1.61 -36.60
CA PRO A 31 -14.92 1.85 -36.26
C PRO A 31 -15.15 1.58 -34.78
N SER A 32 -15.77 2.55 -34.10
CA SER A 32 -16.13 2.41 -32.69
C SER A 32 -17.47 1.69 -32.56
N TYR A 33 -17.59 0.85 -31.53
CA TYR A 33 -18.77 0.03 -31.30
C TYR A 33 -19.27 0.14 -29.85
N GLN A 34 -20.59 0.05 -29.67
CA GLN A 34 -21.20 -0.33 -28.41
C GLN A 34 -21.43 -1.85 -28.44
N ILE A 35 -20.80 -2.57 -27.52
CA ILE A 35 -20.74 -4.03 -27.47
C ILE A 35 -21.31 -4.50 -26.14
N ILE A 36 -22.20 -5.49 -26.15
CA ILE A 36 -22.79 -6.07 -24.93
C ILE A 36 -22.31 -7.53 -24.76
N VAL A 37 -21.51 -7.79 -23.73
CA VAL A 37 -21.11 -9.14 -23.33
C VAL A 37 -22.29 -9.82 -22.64
N ASN A 38 -22.74 -10.96 -23.17
CA ASN A 38 -23.89 -11.71 -22.63
C ASN A 38 -23.53 -13.13 -22.12
N SER A 39 -22.24 -13.49 -22.11
CA SER A 39 -21.75 -14.77 -21.60
C SER A 39 -20.68 -14.64 -20.51
N ASP A 40 -20.80 -15.52 -19.51
CA ASP A 40 -19.87 -15.76 -18.41
C ASP A 40 -18.66 -16.65 -18.79
N ARG A 41 -18.64 -17.16 -20.03
CA ARG A 41 -17.62 -18.08 -20.53
C ARG A 41 -16.42 -17.36 -21.15
N ASP A 42 -15.30 -18.07 -21.15
CA ASP A 42 -14.09 -17.73 -21.91
C ASP A 42 -13.72 -18.88 -22.85
N GLY A 43 -13.94 -18.70 -24.15
CA GLY A 43 -13.77 -19.74 -25.17
C GLY A 43 -12.76 -19.38 -26.26
N GLU A 44 -12.60 -20.28 -27.23
CA GLU A 44 -12.10 -19.87 -28.54
C GLU A 44 -13.18 -19.08 -29.28
N ILE A 45 -12.75 -18.08 -30.06
CA ILE A 45 -13.65 -17.22 -30.84
C ILE A 45 -14.39 -18.08 -31.88
N GLN A 46 -15.71 -18.23 -31.71
CA GLN A 46 -16.56 -19.08 -32.56
C GLN A 46 -17.95 -18.46 -32.74
N PRO A 47 -18.52 -18.46 -33.95
CA PRO A 47 -19.82 -17.86 -34.20
C PRO A 47 -20.95 -18.67 -33.53
N ASP A 48 -21.46 -18.21 -32.39
CA ASP A 48 -22.50 -18.89 -31.62
C ASP A 48 -23.64 -17.95 -31.12
N ARG A 49 -24.14 -18.05 -29.89
CA ARG A 49 -25.20 -17.18 -29.34
C ARG A 49 -24.72 -16.27 -28.19
N GLU A 50 -23.44 -16.37 -27.84
CA GLU A 50 -22.83 -15.93 -26.60
C GLU A 50 -21.59 -15.07 -26.91
N LEU A 51 -21.79 -13.75 -27.02
CA LEU A 51 -20.67 -12.82 -27.19
C LEU A 51 -19.90 -12.71 -25.87
N THR A 52 -18.67 -13.26 -25.87
CA THR A 52 -17.77 -13.27 -24.71
C THR A 52 -17.01 -11.95 -24.56
N LEU A 53 -16.43 -11.71 -23.37
CA LEU A 53 -15.53 -10.55 -23.16
C LEU A 53 -14.29 -10.60 -24.07
N ARG A 54 -13.79 -11.80 -24.40
CA ARG A 54 -12.66 -11.98 -25.33
C ARG A 54 -13.02 -11.49 -26.73
N GLU A 55 -14.21 -11.79 -27.21
CA GLU A 55 -14.72 -11.32 -28.51
C GLU A 55 -15.00 -9.82 -28.47
N ALA A 56 -15.59 -9.30 -27.40
CA ALA A 56 -15.78 -7.86 -27.24
C ALA A 56 -14.47 -7.07 -27.33
N ILE A 57 -13.41 -7.53 -26.66
CA ILE A 57 -12.06 -6.94 -26.74
C ILE A 57 -11.49 -7.10 -28.15
N ALA A 58 -11.65 -8.27 -28.79
CA ALA A 58 -11.13 -8.50 -30.14
C ALA A 58 -11.83 -7.62 -31.21
N ILE A 59 -13.14 -7.40 -31.08
CA ILE A 59 -13.91 -6.48 -31.93
C ILE A 59 -13.44 -5.03 -31.68
N ALA A 60 -13.34 -4.61 -30.42
CA ALA A 60 -12.89 -3.27 -30.07
C ALA A 60 -11.46 -2.97 -30.56
N ASN A 61 -10.57 -3.96 -30.52
CA ASN A 61 -9.21 -3.89 -31.06
C ASN A 61 -9.13 -4.00 -32.60
N GLY A 62 -10.24 -4.28 -33.29
CA GLY A 62 -10.27 -4.52 -34.74
C GLY A 62 -9.63 -5.84 -35.19
N THR A 63 -9.34 -6.76 -34.28
CA THR A 63 -8.75 -8.09 -34.58
C THR A 63 -9.81 -9.16 -34.87
N LEU A 64 -11.07 -8.91 -34.52
CA LEU A 64 -12.23 -9.72 -34.90
C LEU A 64 -13.21 -8.87 -35.72
N THR A 65 -13.48 -9.30 -36.95
CA THR A 65 -14.37 -8.61 -37.90
C THR A 65 -15.80 -9.15 -37.79
N LEU A 66 -16.81 -8.29 -38.01
CA LEU A 66 -18.21 -8.61 -37.74
C LEU A 66 -18.82 -9.70 -38.65
N ASP A 67 -18.20 -9.97 -39.81
CA ASP A 67 -18.56 -11.09 -40.70
C ASP A 67 -18.26 -12.46 -40.09
N ARG A 68 -17.35 -12.53 -39.11
CA ARG A 68 -17.00 -13.75 -38.38
C ARG A 68 -17.92 -14.04 -37.20
N LEU A 69 -18.82 -13.13 -36.86
CA LEU A 69 -19.83 -13.28 -35.81
C LEU A 69 -21.10 -13.93 -36.38
N SER A 70 -21.84 -14.63 -35.53
CA SER A 70 -23.19 -15.07 -35.84
C SER A 70 -24.18 -13.90 -35.89
N ASP A 71 -25.38 -14.14 -36.39
CA ASP A 71 -26.45 -13.14 -36.37
C ASP A 71 -27.00 -12.86 -34.96
N ALA A 72 -26.79 -13.76 -33.99
CA ALA A 72 -27.14 -13.53 -32.59
C ALA A 72 -26.14 -12.62 -31.86
N GLU A 73 -24.85 -12.76 -32.17
CA GLU A 73 -23.79 -11.90 -31.64
C GLU A 73 -23.83 -10.50 -32.26
N LYS A 74 -24.10 -10.37 -33.57
CA LYS A 74 -24.27 -9.07 -34.26
C LYS A 74 -25.33 -8.18 -33.60
N ILE A 75 -26.36 -8.75 -32.97
CA ILE A 75 -27.38 -7.98 -32.23
C ILE A 75 -26.78 -7.26 -31.01
N GLN A 76 -25.72 -7.82 -30.42
CA GLN A 76 -25.00 -7.23 -29.28
C GLN A 76 -24.00 -6.15 -29.69
N VAL A 77 -23.72 -5.98 -30.98
CA VAL A 77 -22.71 -5.05 -31.50
C VAL A 77 -23.37 -3.97 -32.35
N LYS A 78 -23.32 -2.72 -31.89
CA LYS A 78 -23.88 -1.56 -32.60
C LYS A 78 -22.77 -0.56 -32.94
N PRO A 79 -22.77 0.07 -34.13
CA PRO A 79 -21.87 1.18 -34.40
C PRO A 79 -22.07 2.31 -33.37
N SER A 80 -20.98 2.94 -32.93
CA SER A 80 -20.99 4.04 -31.98
C SER A 80 -20.31 5.28 -32.55
N ASN A 81 -20.83 6.45 -32.19
CA ASN A 81 -20.27 7.76 -32.50
C ASN A 81 -19.34 8.30 -31.37
N SER A 82 -19.02 7.47 -30.37
CA SER A 82 -18.06 7.79 -29.32
C SER A 82 -16.61 7.84 -29.84
N LYS A 83 -15.69 8.44 -29.07
CA LYS A 83 -14.26 8.53 -29.41
C LYS A 83 -13.51 7.19 -29.46
N GLY A 84 -14.13 6.13 -28.95
CA GLY A 84 -13.64 4.76 -28.89
C GLY A 84 -14.79 3.82 -28.55
N SER A 85 -14.55 2.52 -28.60
CA SER A 85 -15.57 1.49 -28.32
C SER A 85 -15.97 1.46 -26.84
N GLN A 86 -17.17 0.94 -26.57
CA GLN A 86 -17.75 0.76 -25.24
C GLN A 86 -18.20 -0.69 -25.07
N ILE A 87 -17.66 -1.39 -24.08
CA ILE A 87 -18.03 -2.75 -23.70
C ILE A 87 -18.86 -2.68 -22.42
N GLY A 88 -20.12 -3.10 -22.51
CA GLY A 88 -21.03 -3.31 -21.38
C GLY A 88 -21.40 -4.78 -21.21
N PHE A 89 -22.24 -5.07 -20.21
CA PHE A 89 -22.57 -6.42 -19.77
C PHE A 89 -24.09 -6.61 -19.61
N ALA A 90 -24.57 -7.77 -20.05
CA ALA A 90 -25.92 -8.27 -19.84
C ALA A 90 -25.86 -9.78 -19.51
N LEU A 91 -25.02 -10.11 -18.52
CA LEU A 91 -24.81 -11.46 -18.01
C LEU A 91 -26.07 -11.97 -17.27
N PRO A 92 -26.28 -13.30 -17.22
CA PRO A 92 -27.28 -13.92 -16.35
C PRO A 92 -27.07 -13.52 -14.89
N SER A 93 -28.15 -13.19 -14.17
CA SER A 93 -28.07 -12.65 -12.80
C SER A 93 -27.54 -13.64 -11.75
N ASP A 94 -27.56 -14.93 -12.05
CA ASP A 94 -26.97 -16.02 -11.28
C ASP A 94 -25.48 -16.27 -11.61
N ARG A 95 -24.99 -15.74 -12.74
CA ARG A 95 -23.66 -16.03 -13.30
C ARG A 95 -23.02 -14.75 -13.87
N THR A 96 -22.63 -13.86 -12.97
CA THR A 96 -21.98 -12.57 -13.30
C THR A 96 -20.46 -12.57 -13.16
N THR A 97 -19.84 -13.73 -12.87
CA THR A 97 -18.39 -13.90 -12.83
C THR A 97 -17.92 -14.57 -14.12
N ILE A 98 -17.19 -13.83 -14.95
CA ILE A 98 -16.54 -14.34 -16.16
C ILE A 98 -15.32 -15.17 -15.74
N ARG A 99 -15.30 -16.44 -16.13
CA ARG A 99 -14.25 -17.40 -15.74
C ARG A 99 -13.26 -17.60 -16.89
N LEU A 100 -12.05 -17.05 -16.71
CA LEU A 100 -11.00 -17.07 -17.73
C LEU A 100 -10.26 -18.40 -17.77
N ASN A 101 -10.14 -18.96 -18.98
CA ASN A 101 -9.36 -20.16 -19.29
C ASN A 101 -7.96 -19.82 -19.84
N LYS A 102 -7.76 -18.59 -20.35
CA LYS A 102 -6.46 -18.06 -20.79
C LYS A 102 -6.42 -16.53 -20.67
N SER A 103 -5.24 -15.92 -20.67
CA SER A 103 -5.09 -14.45 -20.59
C SER A 103 -5.94 -13.73 -21.64
N LEU A 104 -6.59 -12.62 -21.27
CA LEU A 104 -7.33 -11.77 -22.21
C LEU A 104 -6.37 -11.05 -23.18
N PRO A 105 -6.81 -10.67 -24.39
CA PRO A 105 -6.01 -9.84 -25.28
C PRO A 105 -5.76 -8.45 -24.67
N ASP A 106 -4.59 -7.85 -24.93
CA ASP A 106 -4.31 -6.49 -24.47
C ASP A 106 -5.33 -5.48 -25.00
N LEU A 107 -5.67 -4.48 -24.19
CA LEU A 107 -6.54 -3.38 -24.57
C LEU A 107 -5.74 -2.38 -25.43
N ARG A 108 -5.84 -2.56 -26.75
CA ARG A 108 -5.09 -1.83 -27.80
C ARG A 108 -5.92 -0.73 -28.47
N SER A 109 -7.22 -0.71 -28.25
CA SER A 109 -8.15 0.28 -28.82
C SER A 109 -8.16 1.59 -28.00
N PRO A 110 -7.82 2.75 -28.59
CA PRO A 110 -7.85 4.04 -27.88
C PRO A 110 -9.26 4.46 -27.46
N ASN A 111 -9.37 5.13 -26.32
CA ASN A 111 -10.63 5.55 -25.69
C ASN A 111 -11.61 4.40 -25.39
N LEU A 112 -11.14 3.15 -25.32
CA LEU A 112 -11.98 1.99 -24.97
C LEU A 112 -12.50 2.11 -23.55
N THR A 113 -13.82 2.01 -23.37
CA THR A 113 -14.46 1.89 -22.06
C THR A 113 -14.91 0.45 -21.83
N ILE A 114 -14.57 -0.14 -20.68
CA ILE A 114 -15.18 -1.38 -20.17
C ILE A 114 -15.96 -1.03 -18.90
N ASP A 115 -17.28 -1.22 -18.95
CA ASP A 115 -18.22 -0.63 -18.00
C ASP A 115 -19.10 -1.68 -17.32
N GLY A 116 -18.64 -2.20 -16.17
CA GLY A 116 -19.39 -3.11 -15.32
C GLY A 116 -20.68 -2.52 -14.73
N THR A 117 -20.83 -1.19 -14.70
CA THR A 117 -22.05 -0.55 -14.18
C THR A 117 -23.24 -0.66 -15.12
N THR A 118 -23.05 -1.20 -16.32
CA THR A 118 -24.13 -1.49 -17.29
C THR A 118 -24.92 -2.75 -16.95
N GLN A 119 -24.36 -3.64 -16.11
CA GLN A 119 -25.01 -4.89 -15.70
C GLN A 119 -26.28 -4.62 -14.89
N ALA A 120 -27.37 -5.27 -15.29
CA ALA A 120 -28.64 -5.18 -14.58
C ALA A 120 -28.48 -5.62 -13.11
N GLY A 121 -28.98 -4.77 -12.20
CA GLY A 121 -28.89 -4.96 -10.74
C GLY A 121 -27.80 -4.13 -10.04
N TYR A 122 -26.88 -3.49 -10.78
CA TYR A 122 -25.84 -2.65 -10.19
C TYR A 122 -26.45 -1.43 -9.45
N ASP A 123 -26.02 -1.20 -8.21
CA ASP A 123 -26.50 -0.12 -7.36
C ASP A 123 -25.35 0.83 -7.01
N ALA A 124 -25.38 2.03 -7.62
CA ALA A 124 -24.39 3.08 -7.40
C ALA A 124 -24.47 3.75 -6.01
N GLN A 125 -25.53 3.50 -5.22
CA GLN A 125 -25.69 4.04 -3.86
C GLN A 125 -25.22 3.05 -2.79
N ARG A 126 -25.08 1.76 -3.13
CA ARG A 126 -24.66 0.71 -2.20
C ARG A 126 -23.14 0.68 -2.03
N SER A 127 -22.63 1.61 -1.22
CA SER A 127 -21.22 1.66 -0.84
C SER A 127 -20.82 0.52 0.12
N PHE A 128 -19.55 0.09 0.05
CA PHE A 128 -18.95 -0.83 1.02
C PHE A 128 -18.58 -0.19 2.37
N ALA A 129 -18.44 1.14 2.41
CA ALA A 129 -18.02 1.91 3.58
C ALA A 129 -18.75 3.26 3.66
N GLN A 130 -18.82 3.84 4.85
CA GLN A 130 -19.46 5.14 5.08
C GLN A 130 -18.58 6.32 4.64
N GLU A 131 -17.26 6.19 4.77
CA GLU A 131 -16.28 7.27 4.55
C GLU A 131 -15.90 7.47 3.07
N LEU A 132 -16.09 6.44 2.23
CA LEU A 132 -15.79 6.46 0.80
C LEU A 132 -16.95 5.83 0.04
N ALA A 133 -17.57 6.59 -0.87
CA ALA A 133 -18.71 6.14 -1.67
C ALA A 133 -18.26 5.24 -2.84
N ILE A 134 -17.79 4.03 -2.52
CA ILE A 134 -17.31 3.04 -3.50
C ILE A 134 -18.36 1.93 -3.62
N PRO A 135 -19.14 1.89 -4.73
CA PRO A 135 -20.17 0.90 -4.94
C PRO A 135 -19.64 -0.54 -4.98
N GLN A 136 -20.55 -1.51 -4.81
CA GLN A 136 -20.26 -2.94 -4.94
C GLN A 136 -20.43 -3.41 -6.40
N PRO A 137 -19.36 -3.84 -7.11
CA PRO A 137 -19.45 -4.43 -8.43
C PRO A 137 -20.29 -5.71 -8.44
N ILE A 138 -20.93 -5.98 -9.57
CA ILE A 138 -21.67 -7.24 -9.82
C ILE A 138 -20.96 -8.11 -10.85
N VAL A 139 -20.39 -7.49 -11.89
CA VAL A 139 -19.56 -8.18 -12.88
C VAL A 139 -18.19 -8.44 -12.28
N ALA A 140 -17.73 -9.68 -12.37
CA ALA A 140 -16.39 -10.07 -11.95
C ALA A 140 -15.62 -10.75 -13.09
N ILE A 141 -14.30 -10.62 -13.07
CA ILE A 141 -13.36 -11.31 -13.96
C ILE A 141 -12.36 -12.04 -13.07
N ALA A 142 -12.29 -13.37 -13.19
CA ALA A 142 -11.40 -14.20 -12.42
C ALA A 142 -10.97 -15.44 -13.21
N PRO A 143 -9.86 -16.11 -12.86
CA PRO A 143 -9.54 -17.42 -13.42
C PRO A 143 -10.65 -18.46 -13.21
N ALA A 144 -10.73 -19.43 -14.12
CA ALA A 144 -11.48 -20.67 -13.90
C ALA A 144 -10.82 -21.53 -12.81
N ASP A 145 -11.60 -22.40 -12.16
CA ASP A 145 -11.10 -23.22 -11.05
C ASP A 145 -9.97 -24.17 -11.54
N GLY A 146 -8.79 -24.06 -10.90
CA GLY A 146 -7.60 -24.83 -11.27
C GLY A 146 -6.83 -24.28 -12.47
N VAL A 147 -7.20 -23.11 -13.01
CA VAL A 147 -6.46 -22.40 -14.06
C VAL A 147 -5.69 -21.25 -13.45
N GLU A 148 -4.39 -21.15 -13.76
CA GLU A 148 -3.57 -19.99 -13.40
C GLU A 148 -3.52 -18.99 -14.57
N ILE A 149 -3.84 -17.72 -14.28
CA ILE A 149 -3.76 -16.62 -15.26
C ILE A 149 -2.81 -15.55 -14.73
N PHE A 150 -1.90 -15.08 -15.57
CA PHE A 150 -0.86 -14.13 -15.17
C PHE A 150 -1.39 -12.72 -14.90
N ARG A 151 -2.34 -12.23 -15.72
CA ARG A 151 -2.90 -10.86 -15.59
C ARG A 151 -4.39 -10.83 -15.89
N GLY A 152 -5.09 -9.92 -15.23
CA GLY A 152 -6.50 -9.63 -15.50
C GLY A 152 -6.66 -8.82 -16.79
N LEU A 153 -6.39 -7.52 -16.72
CA LEU A 153 -6.45 -6.61 -17.86
C LEU A 153 -5.10 -5.92 -18.11
N THR A 154 -4.57 -6.08 -19.32
CA THR A 154 -3.36 -5.38 -19.79
C THR A 154 -3.77 -4.19 -20.65
N ILE A 155 -3.40 -2.97 -20.25
CA ILE A 155 -3.72 -1.72 -20.92
C ILE A 155 -2.49 -1.19 -21.67
N VAL A 156 -2.63 -0.96 -22.98
CA VAL A 156 -1.55 -0.45 -23.84
C VAL A 156 -1.99 0.69 -24.78
N ALA A 157 -3.13 1.32 -24.52
CA ALA A 157 -3.69 2.38 -25.35
C ALA A 157 -4.19 3.57 -24.52
N ASP A 158 -4.19 4.74 -25.15
CA ASP A 158 -4.60 6.01 -24.52
C ASP A 158 -6.12 6.04 -24.23
N GLY A 159 -6.51 6.74 -23.17
CA GLY A 159 -7.90 7.04 -22.84
C GLY A 159 -8.74 5.84 -22.39
N VAL A 160 -8.12 4.68 -22.14
CA VAL A 160 -8.84 3.47 -21.71
C VAL A 160 -9.47 3.71 -20.34
N THR A 161 -10.75 3.35 -20.19
CA THR A 161 -11.51 3.49 -18.94
C THR A 161 -12.03 2.13 -18.49
N ILE A 162 -11.65 1.69 -17.29
CA ILE A 162 -12.17 0.47 -16.65
C ILE A 162 -12.96 0.87 -15.42
N ARG A 163 -14.25 0.52 -15.36
CA ARG A 163 -15.08 0.88 -14.21
C ARG A 163 -16.11 -0.15 -13.79
N GLY A 164 -16.43 -0.17 -12.49
CA GLY A 164 -17.51 -0.97 -11.92
C GLY A 164 -17.30 -2.49 -11.99
N LEU A 165 -16.04 -2.94 -12.09
CA LEU A 165 -15.68 -4.36 -12.17
C LEU A 165 -15.05 -4.87 -10.86
N SER A 166 -15.23 -6.17 -10.60
CA SER A 166 -14.41 -6.94 -9.66
C SER A 166 -13.35 -7.73 -10.43
N LEU A 167 -12.10 -7.65 -10.01
CA LEU A 167 -10.99 -8.45 -10.55
C LEU A 167 -10.30 -9.16 -9.37
N TYR A 168 -9.96 -10.44 -9.51
CA TYR A 168 -9.23 -11.21 -8.49
C TYR A 168 -8.67 -12.53 -9.01
N GLY A 169 -7.61 -13.02 -8.35
CA GLY A 169 -7.02 -14.36 -8.54
C GLY A 169 -5.81 -14.42 -9.49
N PHE A 170 -5.28 -13.28 -9.95
CA PHE A 170 -4.22 -13.22 -10.95
C PHE A 170 -2.82 -13.33 -10.32
N ASN A 171 -2.31 -14.56 -10.20
CA ASN A 171 -1.05 -14.85 -9.51
C ASN A 171 -0.18 -15.95 -10.14
N ALA A 172 -0.41 -16.32 -11.40
CA ALA A 172 0.38 -17.35 -12.06
C ALA A 172 1.90 -17.04 -11.93
N SER A 173 2.69 -18.07 -11.63
CA SER A 173 4.15 -17.98 -11.69
C SER A 173 4.61 -18.46 -13.06
N GLU A 174 5.10 -17.57 -13.91
CA GLU A 174 5.67 -18.01 -15.19
C GLU A 174 6.97 -18.79 -14.96
N ASN A 175 7.10 -19.96 -15.59
CA ASN A 175 8.31 -20.79 -15.57
C ASN A 175 9.49 -20.18 -16.37
N VAL A 176 9.35 -18.92 -16.78
CA VAL A 176 10.34 -18.11 -17.50
C VAL A 176 10.50 -16.82 -16.69
N PRO A 177 11.72 -16.30 -16.47
CA PRO A 177 11.92 -15.02 -15.80
C PRO A 177 11.37 -13.87 -16.65
N THR A 178 10.08 -13.58 -16.51
CA THR A 178 9.45 -12.38 -17.08
C THR A 178 10.01 -11.14 -16.41
N SER A 179 10.34 -10.11 -17.18
CA SER A 179 10.83 -8.83 -16.63
C SER A 179 9.75 -7.97 -15.96
N THR A 180 8.50 -8.46 -15.84
CA THR A 180 7.34 -7.71 -15.33
C THR A 180 6.35 -8.65 -14.65
N PRO A 181 5.75 -8.30 -13.50
CA PRO A 181 4.96 -9.24 -12.68
C PRO A 181 3.48 -9.38 -13.09
N SER A 182 2.79 -10.30 -12.43
CA SER A 182 1.34 -10.52 -12.47
C SER A 182 0.55 -9.44 -11.73
N ALA A 183 -0.63 -9.07 -12.22
CA ALA A 183 -1.50 -8.05 -11.60
C ALA A 183 -2.97 -8.16 -12.06
N ASP A 184 -3.90 -7.61 -11.28
CA ASP A 184 -5.30 -7.42 -11.73
C ASP A 184 -5.36 -6.48 -12.94
N VAL A 185 -4.68 -5.34 -12.85
CA VAL A 185 -4.57 -4.35 -13.93
C VAL A 185 -3.10 -3.98 -14.14
N PHE A 186 -2.62 -4.13 -15.38
CA PHE A 186 -1.24 -3.85 -15.77
C PHE A 186 -1.21 -2.81 -16.89
N ILE A 187 -0.50 -1.69 -16.72
CA ILE A 187 -0.40 -0.60 -17.73
C ILE A 187 1.02 -0.51 -18.27
N SER A 188 1.17 -0.63 -19.60
CA SER A 188 2.47 -0.70 -20.28
C SER A 188 2.43 -0.10 -21.69
N HIS A 189 3.60 0.17 -22.27
CA HIS A 189 3.72 0.52 -23.69
C HIS A 189 3.33 -0.64 -24.63
N GLN A 190 2.99 -0.31 -25.89
CA GLN A 190 2.39 -1.23 -26.88
C GLN A 190 3.25 -2.42 -27.33
N ALA A 191 4.57 -2.32 -27.21
CA ALA A 191 5.49 -3.43 -27.44
C ALA A 191 5.66 -4.27 -26.16
N PRO A 192 5.84 -5.60 -26.24
CA PRO A 192 6.36 -6.36 -25.10
C PRO A 192 7.77 -5.84 -24.72
N PRO A 193 8.25 -6.09 -23.48
CA PRO A 193 9.67 -5.88 -23.19
C PRO A 193 10.52 -6.67 -24.20
N PRO A 194 11.69 -6.15 -24.63
CA PRO A 194 12.54 -6.85 -25.58
C PRO A 194 12.98 -8.21 -25.00
N ASP A 195 13.14 -9.21 -25.86
CA ASP A 195 13.61 -10.55 -25.45
C ASP A 195 15.00 -10.44 -24.79
N THR A 196 15.02 -10.66 -23.47
CA THR A 196 16.24 -10.61 -22.66
C THR A 196 16.95 -11.96 -22.59
N SER A 197 16.39 -13.05 -23.13
CA SER A 197 17.02 -14.39 -23.10
C SER A 197 18.37 -14.45 -23.83
N GLN A 198 18.60 -13.49 -24.74
CA GLN A 198 19.83 -13.34 -25.51
C GLN A 198 20.81 -12.29 -24.94
N GLN A 199 20.48 -11.63 -23.81
CA GLN A 199 21.35 -10.60 -23.22
C GLN A 199 22.42 -11.21 -22.31
N GLN A 200 23.68 -10.89 -22.58
CA GLN A 200 24.80 -11.25 -21.69
C GLN A 200 24.96 -10.23 -20.56
N TYR A 201 25.18 -10.74 -19.34
CA TYR A 201 25.51 -9.91 -18.18
C TYR A 201 26.90 -9.25 -18.32
N PRO A 202 27.10 -8.01 -17.82
CA PRO A 202 26.12 -7.16 -17.13
C PRO A 202 25.24 -6.38 -18.12
N SER A 203 23.92 -6.61 -18.04
CA SER A 203 22.96 -5.91 -18.89
C SER A 203 22.93 -4.41 -18.56
N LYS A 204 23.39 -3.57 -19.48
CA LYS A 204 22.90 -2.18 -19.51
C LYS A 204 21.39 -2.25 -19.81
N ALA A 205 20.60 -1.67 -18.92
CA ALA A 205 19.15 -1.89 -18.82
C ALA A 205 18.42 -1.82 -20.17
N ALA A 206 17.35 -2.62 -20.30
CA ALA A 206 16.51 -2.69 -21.49
C ALA A 206 16.25 -1.29 -22.08
N PRO A 207 16.79 -0.98 -23.28
CA PRO A 207 16.76 0.38 -23.79
C PRO A 207 15.33 0.76 -24.17
N PHE A 208 14.74 1.66 -23.39
CA PHE A 208 13.49 2.32 -23.76
C PHE A 208 13.75 3.20 -24.98
N TYR A 209 13.25 2.79 -26.14
CA TYR A 209 13.26 3.61 -27.35
C TYR A 209 12.27 4.78 -27.21
N ASP A 210 12.55 5.93 -27.80
CA ASP A 210 11.62 7.09 -27.82
C ASP A 210 10.26 6.78 -28.48
N SER A 211 10.17 5.68 -29.23
CA SER A 211 8.93 5.12 -29.77
C SER A 211 8.03 4.45 -28.72
N ASN A 212 8.56 4.06 -27.55
CA ASN A 212 7.83 3.37 -26.49
C ASN A 212 7.01 4.37 -25.65
N ARG A 213 6.08 5.07 -26.30
CA ARG A 213 5.20 6.04 -25.66
C ARG A 213 4.34 5.35 -24.58
N PRO A 214 4.26 5.90 -23.35
CA PRO A 214 3.34 5.41 -22.34
C PRO A 214 1.89 5.65 -22.78
N PRO A 215 0.95 4.75 -22.45
CA PRO A 215 -0.48 5.07 -22.49
C PRO A 215 -0.77 6.29 -21.62
N GLN A 216 -1.60 7.19 -22.14
CA GLN A 216 -2.00 8.44 -21.48
C GLN A 216 -3.46 8.40 -21.07
N ASN A 217 -3.83 9.13 -20.01
CA ASN A 217 -5.23 9.37 -19.62
C ASN A 217 -6.05 8.09 -19.33
N VAL A 218 -5.40 7.03 -18.83
CA VAL A 218 -6.11 5.81 -18.40
C VAL A 218 -6.91 6.10 -17.12
N THR A 219 -8.16 5.63 -17.05
CA THR A 219 -9.01 5.82 -15.86
C THR A 219 -9.45 4.48 -15.28
N LEU A 220 -9.18 4.27 -13.99
CA LEU A 220 -9.62 3.13 -13.20
C LEU A 220 -10.54 3.65 -12.09
N GLU A 221 -11.84 3.37 -12.19
CA GLU A 221 -12.87 3.95 -11.32
C GLU A 221 -13.87 2.94 -10.75
N ALA A 222 -14.20 3.03 -9.45
CA ALA A 222 -15.26 2.22 -8.83
C ALA A 222 -15.05 0.69 -8.98
N ASN A 223 -13.80 0.23 -9.11
CA ASN A 223 -13.47 -1.19 -9.20
C ASN A 223 -13.15 -1.78 -7.83
N TRP A 224 -13.36 -3.10 -7.69
CA TRP A 224 -12.85 -3.89 -6.58
C TRP A 224 -11.72 -4.79 -7.09
N LEU A 225 -10.50 -4.58 -6.61
CA LEU A 225 -9.29 -5.28 -7.05
C LEU A 225 -8.79 -6.16 -5.90
N GLY A 226 -8.50 -7.42 -6.20
CA GLY A 226 -8.19 -8.52 -5.29
C GLY A 226 -9.40 -9.05 -4.51
N ILE A 227 -10.61 -8.53 -4.78
CA ILE A 227 -11.82 -8.78 -3.99
C ILE A 227 -12.99 -9.23 -4.89
N PRO A 228 -13.54 -10.43 -4.69
CA PRO A 228 -14.78 -10.87 -5.34
C PRO A 228 -16.00 -10.01 -4.94
N PRO A 229 -17.11 -10.04 -5.71
CA PRO A 229 -18.32 -9.27 -5.40
C PRO A 229 -18.91 -9.52 -4.01
N ASN A 230 -18.65 -10.69 -3.39
CA ASN A 230 -19.12 -11.00 -2.05
C ASN A 230 -18.31 -10.32 -0.92
N GLY A 231 -17.20 -9.66 -1.25
CA GLY A 231 -16.34 -8.95 -0.29
C GLY A 231 -15.42 -9.84 0.56
N VAL A 232 -15.45 -11.16 0.37
CA VAL A 232 -14.65 -12.15 1.12
C VAL A 232 -13.31 -12.36 0.42
N MET A 233 -12.22 -12.38 1.19
CA MET A 233 -10.87 -12.67 0.66
C MET A 233 -10.87 -13.97 -0.16
N PRO A 234 -10.38 -13.94 -1.42
CA PRO A 234 -10.40 -15.12 -2.29
C PRO A 234 -9.42 -16.20 -1.77
N LYS A 235 -9.67 -17.47 -2.11
CA LYS A 235 -8.75 -18.57 -1.79
C LYS A 235 -7.37 -18.37 -2.41
N GLN A 236 -7.36 -17.87 -3.65
CA GLN A 236 -6.20 -17.53 -4.45
C GLN A 236 -6.18 -16.01 -4.60
N THR A 237 -5.21 -15.37 -3.97
CA THR A 237 -5.01 -13.91 -4.00
C THR A 237 -4.24 -13.52 -5.26
N SER A 238 -4.57 -12.39 -5.87
CA SER A 238 -3.75 -11.79 -6.93
C SER A 238 -2.38 -11.36 -6.40
N SER A 239 -1.37 -11.30 -7.28
CA SER A 239 -0.03 -10.85 -6.90
C SER A 239 0.00 -9.36 -6.57
N PHE A 240 -0.45 -8.50 -7.49
CA PHE A 240 -0.51 -7.05 -7.31
C PHE A 240 -1.85 -6.51 -7.81
N GLY A 241 -2.30 -5.38 -7.29
CA GLY A 241 -3.56 -4.75 -7.74
C GLY A 241 -3.37 -4.01 -9.05
N ILE A 242 -2.85 -2.79 -8.97
CA ILE A 242 -2.58 -1.94 -10.14
C ILE A 242 -1.07 -1.80 -10.32
N TYR A 243 -0.56 -2.24 -11.47
CA TYR A 243 0.85 -2.12 -11.82
C TYR A 243 1.04 -1.15 -12.99
N LEU A 244 1.54 0.06 -12.68
CA LEU A 244 1.88 1.11 -13.62
C LEU A 244 3.34 0.92 -14.07
N PHE A 245 3.56 -0.01 -15.01
CA PHE A 245 4.91 -0.25 -15.54
C PHE A 245 5.41 0.98 -16.29
N ASN A 246 4.66 1.47 -17.28
CA ASN A 246 4.96 2.71 -18.01
C ASN A 246 3.65 3.38 -18.42
N SER A 247 3.30 4.50 -17.79
CA SER A 247 2.05 5.24 -17.97
C SER A 247 2.23 6.75 -17.75
N ALA A 248 1.30 7.55 -18.25
CA ALA A 248 1.17 8.97 -17.91
C ALA A 248 -0.30 9.34 -17.64
N ASP A 249 -0.53 10.33 -16.78
CA ASP A 249 -1.83 10.96 -16.51
C ASP A 249 -2.94 9.93 -16.15
N THR A 250 -2.57 8.85 -15.47
CA THR A 250 -3.54 7.81 -15.05
C THR A 250 -4.34 8.29 -13.84
N ILE A 251 -5.66 8.11 -13.88
CA ILE A 251 -6.57 8.42 -12.77
C ILE A 251 -6.99 7.10 -12.12
N ILE A 252 -6.61 6.89 -10.86
CA ILE A 252 -7.04 5.77 -10.02
C ILE A 252 -7.93 6.35 -8.94
N ARG A 253 -9.26 6.23 -9.07
CA ARG A 253 -10.20 6.83 -8.13
C ARG A 253 -11.32 5.94 -7.66
N HIS A 254 -11.76 6.10 -6.41
CA HIS A 254 -12.88 5.34 -5.84
C HIS A 254 -12.75 3.81 -5.99
N ASN A 255 -11.54 3.25 -6.01
CA ASN A 255 -11.34 1.79 -6.08
C ASN A 255 -11.16 1.21 -4.68
N ARG A 256 -11.65 -0.01 -4.47
CA ARG A 256 -11.37 -0.82 -3.28
C ARG A 256 -10.30 -1.85 -3.65
N ILE A 257 -9.09 -1.71 -3.12
CA ILE A 257 -7.91 -2.50 -3.49
C ILE A 257 -7.43 -3.26 -2.25
N ALA A 258 -7.71 -4.57 -2.20
CA ALA A 258 -7.40 -5.37 -1.02
C ALA A 258 -7.06 -6.82 -1.34
N TYR A 259 -6.40 -7.47 -0.39
CA TYR A 259 -6.05 -8.88 -0.39
C TYR A 259 -5.02 -9.32 -1.45
N HIS A 260 -4.14 -8.42 -1.88
CA HIS A 260 -3.02 -8.77 -2.74
C HIS A 260 -1.88 -9.43 -1.95
N ALA A 261 -1.17 -10.35 -2.62
CA ALA A 261 0.06 -10.91 -2.07
C ALA A 261 1.10 -9.79 -1.89
N GLY A 262 1.47 -9.10 -2.96
CA GLY A 262 2.27 -7.88 -2.92
C GLY A 262 1.43 -6.61 -2.68
N SER A 263 1.96 -5.48 -3.17
CA SER A 263 1.37 -4.16 -2.96
C SER A 263 0.05 -3.92 -3.70
N GLY A 264 -0.78 -3.01 -3.18
CA GLY A 264 -2.04 -2.60 -3.82
C GLY A 264 -1.83 -1.81 -5.11
N ILE A 265 -0.93 -0.82 -5.11
CA ILE A 265 -0.51 -0.06 -6.29
C ILE A 265 1.02 -0.05 -6.39
N VAL A 266 1.55 -0.24 -7.60
CA VAL A 266 2.99 -0.24 -7.90
C VAL A 266 3.27 0.62 -9.14
N THR A 267 4.33 1.44 -9.11
CA THR A 267 4.95 2.02 -10.32
C THR A 267 6.30 1.35 -10.60
N SER A 268 6.87 1.50 -11.81
CA SER A 268 8.23 1.00 -12.07
C SER A 268 9.09 1.86 -13.01
N VAL A 269 8.64 2.14 -14.24
CA VAL A 269 9.40 2.97 -15.20
C VAL A 269 8.92 4.41 -15.18
N ARG A 270 7.61 4.61 -15.34
CA ARG A 270 6.98 5.93 -15.42
C ARG A 270 5.52 5.88 -14.98
N ALA A 271 5.13 6.87 -14.19
CA ALA A 271 3.76 7.13 -13.76
C ALA A 271 3.50 8.65 -13.59
N THR A 272 4.14 9.48 -14.42
CA THR A 272 4.05 10.95 -14.35
C THR A 272 2.61 11.45 -14.44
N GLY A 273 2.23 12.43 -13.63
CA GLY A 273 0.89 13.02 -13.61
C GLY A 273 -0.21 12.14 -12.98
N THR A 274 0.11 10.93 -12.52
CA THR A 274 -0.89 9.98 -11.97
C THR A 274 -1.62 10.56 -10.76
N GLN A 275 -2.95 10.40 -10.73
CA GLN A 275 -3.81 10.84 -9.63
C GLN A 275 -4.38 9.61 -8.91
N ILE A 276 -3.98 9.37 -7.66
CA ILE A 276 -4.49 8.31 -6.79
C ILE A 276 -5.42 8.97 -5.78
N LEU A 277 -6.73 8.92 -6.02
CA LEU A 277 -7.74 9.73 -5.35
C LEU A 277 -8.82 8.88 -4.65
N GLU A 278 -9.07 9.10 -3.37
CA GLU A 278 -10.30 8.62 -2.70
C GLU A 278 -10.50 7.08 -2.80
N ASN A 279 -9.39 6.31 -2.83
CA ASN A 279 -9.41 4.85 -2.86
C ASN A 279 -9.33 4.27 -1.43
N ALA A 280 -9.87 3.06 -1.27
CA ALA A 280 -9.69 2.24 -0.08
C ALA A 280 -8.64 1.16 -0.37
N ILE A 281 -7.41 1.35 0.10
CA ILE A 281 -6.27 0.47 -0.15
C ILE A 281 -5.92 -0.24 1.16
N THR A 282 -6.46 -1.44 1.33
CA THR A 282 -6.47 -2.13 2.62
C THR A 282 -6.00 -3.57 2.56
N SER A 283 -5.33 -4.05 3.60
CA SER A 283 -4.99 -5.49 3.70
C SER A 283 -4.23 -6.04 2.48
N ASN A 284 -3.17 -5.37 2.04
CA ASN A 284 -2.26 -5.86 0.99
C ASN A 284 -0.90 -6.25 1.61
N GLY A 285 -0.07 -6.97 0.85
CA GLY A 285 1.32 -7.23 1.24
C GLY A 285 1.58 -8.53 1.98
N PHE A 286 0.72 -9.55 1.86
CA PHE A 286 0.90 -10.88 2.47
C PHE A 286 2.12 -11.67 2.00
N ASP A 287 2.81 -11.27 0.93
CA ASP A 287 4.06 -11.85 0.44
C ASP A 287 4.83 -10.87 -0.47
N GLY A 288 6.16 -10.94 -0.50
CA GLY A 288 6.98 -10.01 -1.29
C GLY A 288 6.89 -8.55 -0.84
N MET A 289 6.56 -7.62 -1.75
CA MET A 289 6.48 -6.17 -1.48
C MET A 289 5.23 -5.83 -0.64
N PRO A 290 5.37 -5.35 0.61
CA PRO A 290 4.25 -5.39 1.55
C PRO A 290 3.37 -4.13 1.62
N HIS A 291 3.45 -3.20 0.65
CA HIS A 291 2.99 -1.82 0.83
C HIS A 291 1.55 -1.54 0.33
N GLY A 292 0.91 -0.49 0.83
CA GLY A 292 -0.32 0.02 0.23
C GLY A 292 -0.07 0.54 -1.19
N ILE A 293 0.85 1.51 -1.29
CA ILE A 293 1.35 2.10 -2.54
C ILE A 293 2.88 2.04 -2.51
N TYR A 294 3.49 1.42 -3.53
CA TYR A 294 4.94 1.41 -3.76
C TYR A 294 5.27 2.22 -5.02
N LEU A 295 6.19 3.18 -4.90
CA LEU A 295 6.57 4.10 -5.98
C LEU A 295 8.07 4.06 -6.27
N GLU A 296 8.43 3.72 -7.51
CA GLU A 296 9.76 3.89 -8.10
C GLU A 296 9.65 4.44 -9.54
N GLY A 297 10.78 4.83 -10.14
CA GLY A 297 10.83 5.36 -11.50
C GLY A 297 10.41 6.83 -11.61
N GLU A 298 10.01 7.25 -12.82
CA GLU A 298 9.60 8.63 -13.13
C GLU A 298 8.17 8.92 -12.63
N ILE A 299 8.03 9.58 -11.48
CA ILE A 299 6.75 9.83 -10.79
C ILE A 299 6.38 11.32 -10.70
N ALA A 300 7.04 12.19 -11.45
CA ALA A 300 6.81 13.64 -11.39
C ALA A 300 5.32 14.03 -11.53
N ASN A 301 4.86 14.93 -10.65
CA ASN A 301 3.47 15.41 -10.57
C ASN A 301 2.43 14.35 -10.18
N LEU A 302 2.84 13.20 -9.62
CA LEU A 302 1.92 12.23 -9.04
C LEU A 302 1.31 12.79 -7.74
N ARG A 303 0.01 12.55 -7.52
CA ARG A 303 -0.71 12.97 -6.31
C ARG A 303 -1.45 11.79 -5.67
N ILE A 304 -1.34 11.66 -4.35
CA ILE A 304 -2.04 10.70 -3.50
C ILE A 304 -2.94 11.51 -2.57
N LYS A 305 -4.26 11.52 -2.79
CA LYS A 305 -5.18 12.36 -2.01
C LYS A 305 -6.47 11.66 -1.56
N GLY A 306 -6.88 11.90 -0.32
CA GLY A 306 -8.17 11.44 0.22
C GLY A 306 -8.31 9.92 0.36
N ASN A 307 -7.22 9.17 0.22
CA ASN A 307 -7.25 7.70 0.28
C ASN A 307 -7.31 7.22 1.72
N THR A 308 -7.96 6.07 1.94
CA THR A 308 -7.83 5.30 3.18
C THR A 308 -6.82 4.18 2.94
N LEU A 309 -5.60 4.37 3.48
CA LEU A 309 -4.48 3.45 3.43
C LEU A 309 -4.43 2.73 4.78
N CYS A 310 -5.08 1.59 4.89
CA CYS A 310 -5.18 0.88 6.16
C CYS A 310 -4.56 -0.50 6.08
N ALA A 311 -4.08 -1.03 7.20
CA ALA A 311 -3.99 -2.49 7.34
C ALA A 311 -3.02 -3.20 6.36
N ASN A 312 -2.11 -2.49 5.69
CA ASN A 312 -1.12 -3.10 4.79
C ASN A 312 0.06 -3.64 5.61
N ASP A 313 0.71 -4.71 5.15
CA ASP A 313 1.73 -5.42 5.93
C ASP A 313 3.02 -4.60 6.16
N GLY A 314 3.33 -3.64 5.29
CA GLY A 314 4.37 -2.61 5.42
C GLY A 314 3.78 -1.19 5.36
N SER A 315 4.56 -0.20 4.90
CA SER A 315 4.10 1.21 4.80
C SER A 315 2.81 1.39 4.00
N GLY A 316 2.02 2.41 4.36
CA GLY A 316 0.91 2.89 3.53
C GLY A 316 1.41 3.44 2.19
N VAL A 317 2.43 4.31 2.23
CA VAL A 317 3.14 4.78 1.03
C VAL A 317 4.64 4.56 1.19
N TYR A 318 5.28 3.99 0.17
CA TYR A 318 6.72 3.70 0.16
C TYR A 318 7.35 4.16 -1.15
N LEU A 319 8.35 5.05 -1.07
CA LEU A 319 9.11 5.53 -2.22
C LEU A 319 10.49 4.86 -2.25
N PHE A 320 10.85 4.25 -3.38
CA PHE A 320 12.15 3.64 -3.60
C PHE A 320 12.88 4.28 -4.78
N LYS A 321 13.86 5.14 -4.46
CA LYS A 321 14.74 5.81 -5.44
C LYS A 321 14.01 6.42 -6.67
N PRO A 322 12.88 7.12 -6.49
CA PRO A 322 12.14 7.70 -7.62
C PRO A 322 12.87 8.89 -8.25
N ASN A 323 12.41 9.28 -9.43
CA ASN A 323 12.71 10.58 -10.04
C ASN A 323 11.43 11.43 -10.10
N GLY A 324 11.56 12.71 -9.75
CA GLY A 324 10.45 13.66 -9.63
C GLY A 324 9.82 13.70 -8.23
N ALA A 325 9.03 14.75 -7.99
CA ALA A 325 8.35 15.03 -6.73
C ALA A 325 6.85 14.69 -6.78
N ILE A 326 6.26 14.46 -5.61
CA ILE A 326 4.85 14.06 -5.43
C ILE A 326 4.17 14.80 -4.29
N GLN A 327 2.84 14.76 -4.28
CA GLN A 327 1.98 15.28 -3.21
C GLN A 327 1.23 14.14 -2.53
N ILE A 328 1.29 14.07 -1.19
CA ILE A 328 0.53 13.15 -0.34
C ILE A 328 -0.34 14.00 0.60
N GLU A 329 -1.63 14.09 0.32
CA GLU A 329 -2.53 15.09 0.91
C GLU A 329 -3.84 14.51 1.46
N ASP A 330 -4.25 14.93 2.67
CA ASP A 330 -5.57 14.61 3.22
C ASP A 330 -5.92 13.09 3.27
N ASN A 331 -4.93 12.20 3.35
CA ASN A 331 -5.13 10.75 3.42
C ASN A 331 -5.28 10.28 4.88
N ARG A 332 -6.01 9.17 5.08
CA ARG A 332 -6.10 8.46 6.36
C ARG A 332 -5.21 7.22 6.30
N ILE A 333 -4.17 7.18 7.13
CA ILE A 333 -3.11 6.17 7.08
C ILE A 333 -2.98 5.50 8.46
N LEU A 334 -3.46 4.27 8.60
CA LEU A 334 -3.60 3.64 9.92
C LEU A 334 -3.41 2.11 9.95
N PHE A 335 -2.87 1.59 11.05
CA PHE A 335 -2.58 0.15 11.24
C PHE A 335 -1.76 -0.51 10.11
N ASN A 336 -0.96 0.28 9.40
CA ASN A 336 0.04 -0.23 8.46
C ASN A 336 1.28 -0.66 9.26
N ASP A 337 2.13 -1.48 8.65
CA ASP A 337 3.12 -2.32 9.31
C ASP A 337 2.54 -3.29 10.36
N ARG A 338 2.72 -4.59 10.12
CA ARG A 338 2.26 -5.62 11.06
C ARG A 338 3.35 -6.54 11.58
N SER A 339 4.60 -6.24 11.25
CA SER A 339 5.65 -7.26 11.21
C SER A 339 7.04 -6.73 11.52
N THR A 340 7.32 -5.48 11.20
CA THR A 340 8.69 -5.05 10.82
C THR A 340 9.03 -3.67 11.39
N ASN A 341 8.02 -2.91 11.81
CA ASN A 341 8.02 -1.52 12.24
C ASN A 341 8.32 -0.51 11.11
N TYR A 342 7.89 -0.76 9.87
CA TYR A 342 7.89 0.25 8.79
C TYR A 342 7.24 1.56 9.24
N ALA A 343 7.74 2.69 8.73
CA ALA A 343 7.04 3.98 8.82
C ALA A 343 5.71 3.98 8.02
N ALA A 344 4.74 4.82 8.41
CA ALA A 344 3.45 4.90 7.70
C ALA A 344 3.62 5.45 6.28
N ILE A 345 4.46 6.49 6.14
CA ILE A 345 4.98 7.00 4.88
C ILE A 345 6.50 6.90 4.93
N TYR A 346 7.10 6.32 3.89
CA TYR A 346 8.55 6.25 3.71
C TYR A 346 8.96 6.98 2.43
N LEU A 347 9.92 7.90 2.55
CA LEU A 347 10.35 8.80 1.47
C LEU A 347 11.83 8.60 1.10
N MET A 348 12.07 8.55 -0.21
CA MET A 348 13.37 8.72 -0.85
C MET A 348 13.20 9.72 -1.99
N GLY A 349 14.11 10.69 -2.11
CA GLY A 349 14.04 11.71 -3.16
C GLY A 349 13.81 13.11 -2.60
N ASN A 350 13.49 14.05 -3.50
CA ASN A 350 13.53 15.48 -3.20
C ASN A 350 12.18 16.15 -3.46
N ASP A 351 11.94 17.25 -2.75
CA ASP A 351 10.81 18.16 -2.98
C ASP A 351 9.41 17.52 -2.80
N HIS A 352 9.32 16.34 -2.17
CA HIS A 352 8.04 15.69 -1.85
C HIS A 352 7.25 16.48 -0.80
N GLN A 353 5.93 16.50 -0.93
CA GLN A 353 5.04 17.22 -0.01
C GLN A 353 4.07 16.25 0.66
N VAL A 354 4.07 16.22 1.99
CA VAL A 354 3.19 15.39 2.81
C VAL A 354 2.41 16.30 3.74
N THR A 355 1.13 16.54 3.45
CA THR A 355 0.33 17.52 4.21
C THR A 355 -1.06 17.06 4.59
N ASN A 356 -1.55 17.53 5.75
CA ASN A 356 -2.90 17.27 6.26
C ASN A 356 -3.32 15.79 6.40
N ASN A 357 -2.38 14.83 6.40
CA ASN A 357 -2.72 13.41 6.54
C ASN A 357 -3.02 13.06 8.00
N GLU A 358 -3.99 12.17 8.22
CA GLU A 358 -4.29 11.55 9.51
C GLU A 358 -3.48 10.25 9.60
N ILE A 359 -2.40 10.24 10.39
CA ILE A 359 -1.50 9.09 10.54
C ILE A 359 -1.66 8.51 11.95
N SER A 360 -2.14 7.27 12.09
CA SER A 360 -2.34 6.69 13.43
C SER A 360 -2.06 5.20 13.58
N ASN A 361 -1.79 4.78 14.82
CA ASN A 361 -1.61 3.37 15.20
C ASN A 361 -0.50 2.66 14.39
N GLN A 362 0.59 3.39 14.10
CA GLN A 362 1.73 2.89 13.33
C GLN A 362 2.77 2.26 14.25
N ARG A 363 3.36 1.13 13.82
CA ARG A 363 4.40 0.43 14.61
C ARG A 363 5.80 1.01 14.47
N GLY A 364 6.05 1.81 13.43
CA GLY A 364 7.25 2.62 13.23
C GLY A 364 6.98 4.12 13.38
N ALA A 365 7.78 4.92 12.68
CA ALA A 365 7.59 6.36 12.56
C ALA A 365 6.33 6.75 11.75
N GLY A 366 5.86 7.98 11.91
CA GLY A 366 4.77 8.53 11.08
C GLY A 366 5.24 8.75 9.65
N VAL A 367 6.24 9.62 9.47
CA VAL A 367 7.00 9.78 8.23
C VAL A 367 8.47 9.50 8.49
N ALA A 368 9.10 8.66 7.68
CA ALA A 368 10.56 8.49 7.66
C ALA A 368 11.12 8.93 6.31
N ILE A 369 12.30 9.56 6.31
CA ILE A 369 12.96 10.07 5.12
C ILE A 369 14.41 9.57 5.10
N ALA A 370 14.80 8.86 4.05
CA ALA A 370 16.15 8.31 3.93
C ALA A 370 17.15 9.32 3.35
N ALA A 371 18.31 9.50 3.99
CA ALA A 371 19.39 10.32 3.44
C ALA A 371 20.05 9.73 2.18
N TYR A 372 19.82 8.45 1.84
CA TYR A 372 20.38 7.80 0.66
C TYR A 372 19.32 7.05 -0.19
N PRO A 373 19.19 7.34 -1.50
CA PRO A 373 19.84 8.43 -2.24
C PRO A 373 19.44 9.80 -1.67
N LYS A 374 20.22 10.84 -1.99
CA LYS A 374 20.10 12.14 -1.32
C LYS A 374 18.68 12.72 -1.39
N SER A 375 18.11 12.99 -0.21
CA SER A 375 16.76 13.50 -0.01
C SER A 375 16.75 14.87 0.69
N ASP A 376 16.52 15.95 -0.06
CA ASP A 376 16.38 17.32 0.44
C ASP A 376 14.96 17.88 0.17
N ARG A 377 14.59 18.95 0.87
CA ARG A 377 13.41 19.81 0.61
C ARG A 377 12.06 19.10 0.71
N ASN A 378 12.01 17.96 1.41
CA ASN A 378 10.76 17.26 1.65
C ASN A 378 9.97 17.98 2.76
N LEU A 379 8.74 18.39 2.45
CA LEU A 379 7.90 19.24 3.30
C LEU A 379 6.83 18.42 3.99
N ILE A 380 6.93 18.25 5.31
CA ILE A 380 6.05 17.40 6.11
C ILE A 380 5.24 18.27 7.08
N ARG A 381 4.03 18.70 6.70
CA ARG A 381 3.35 19.81 7.40
C ARG A 381 1.87 19.55 7.69
N LYS A 382 1.41 19.97 8.87
CA LYS A 382 0.00 19.92 9.29
C LYS A 382 -0.63 18.52 9.30
N ASN A 383 0.18 17.47 9.26
CA ASN A 383 -0.28 16.09 9.45
C ASN A 383 -0.57 15.87 10.94
N SER A 384 -1.61 15.09 11.27
CA SER A 384 -1.86 14.63 12.63
C SER A 384 -1.27 13.24 12.82
N PHE A 385 -0.67 13.02 13.99
CA PHE A 385 0.01 11.78 14.34
C PHE A 385 -0.53 11.27 15.68
N THR A 386 -0.96 10.02 15.78
CA THR A 386 -1.55 9.46 17.03
C THR A 386 -1.18 8.00 17.22
N ALA A 387 -0.82 7.60 18.45
CA ALA A 387 -0.46 6.22 18.80
C ALA A 387 0.65 5.62 17.91
N LEU A 388 1.71 6.41 17.66
CA LEU A 388 2.94 5.91 17.02
C LEU A 388 3.82 5.19 18.04
N ARG A 389 4.76 4.37 17.54
CA ARG A 389 5.90 3.86 18.34
C ARG A 389 7.24 4.49 17.98
N GLY A 390 7.38 5.03 16.76
CA GLY A 390 8.51 5.87 16.36
C GLY A 390 8.17 7.36 16.44
N LEU A 391 9.07 8.20 15.94
CA LEU A 391 8.86 9.65 15.84
C LEU A 391 7.72 9.99 14.85
N SER A 392 7.10 11.15 14.99
CA SER A 392 6.18 11.66 13.96
C SER A 392 6.91 11.93 12.63
N ILE A 393 8.14 12.42 12.70
CA ILE A 393 9.05 12.61 11.57
C ILE A 393 10.43 12.10 12.00
N ASP A 394 11.03 11.22 11.20
CA ASP A 394 12.35 10.59 11.42
C ASP A 394 13.24 10.86 10.19
N LEU A 395 14.44 11.42 10.39
CA LEU A 395 15.34 11.88 9.32
C LEU A 395 16.58 10.98 9.16
N ILE A 396 16.35 9.68 8.93
CA ILE A 396 17.37 8.62 8.77
C ILE A 396 18.67 9.09 8.12
N SER A 397 19.78 8.87 8.81
CA SER A 397 21.13 9.27 8.39
C SER A 397 21.81 8.31 7.38
N GLN A 398 22.81 8.80 6.65
CA GLN A 398 23.56 8.03 5.65
C GLN A 398 24.35 6.85 6.24
N ASN A 399 24.60 6.84 7.54
CA ASN A 399 25.29 5.74 8.23
C ASN A 399 24.33 4.61 8.66
N HIS A 400 23.02 4.86 8.64
CA HIS A 400 21.97 3.92 9.00
C HIS A 400 21.16 3.55 7.75
N VAL A 401 21.81 2.78 6.86
CA VAL A 401 21.26 2.32 5.58
C VAL A 401 21.04 0.80 5.53
N SER A 402 21.04 0.13 6.69
CA SER A 402 20.66 -1.29 6.73
C SER A 402 19.15 -1.43 6.50
N ASP A 403 18.69 -2.58 6.01
CA ASP A 403 17.26 -2.83 5.82
C ASP A 403 16.46 -2.57 7.09
N ARG A 404 17.04 -2.83 8.27
CA ARG A 404 16.42 -2.51 9.55
C ARG A 404 16.19 -1.01 9.71
N ASP A 405 17.20 -0.17 9.44
CA ASP A 405 17.13 1.27 9.67
C ASP A 405 16.14 1.94 8.71
N LEU A 406 16.17 1.52 7.44
CA LEU A 406 15.23 1.96 6.41
C LEU A 406 13.77 1.56 6.73
N ILE A 407 13.59 0.49 7.52
CA ILE A 407 12.28 0.07 8.02
C ILE A 407 11.90 0.88 9.27
N THR A 408 12.75 0.89 10.31
CA THR A 408 12.36 1.36 11.66
C THR A 408 12.55 2.85 11.91
N GLY A 409 13.35 3.54 11.09
CA GLY A 409 13.97 4.81 11.45
C GLY A 409 15.28 4.60 12.24
N ASP A 410 16.13 5.63 12.29
CA ASP A 410 17.33 5.65 13.15
C ASP A 410 17.14 6.46 14.45
N GLY A 411 15.97 7.07 14.62
CA GLY A 411 15.56 7.74 15.84
C GLY A 411 15.98 9.21 15.87
N ILE A 412 16.41 9.69 17.04
CA ILE A 412 16.63 11.12 17.27
C ILE A 412 17.99 11.53 16.71
N ASN A 413 17.99 12.45 15.74
CA ASN A 413 19.23 12.95 15.16
C ASN A 413 19.98 13.89 16.11
N ILE A 414 21.31 13.77 16.12
CA ILE A 414 22.19 14.68 16.88
C ILE A 414 22.12 16.07 16.22
N GLN A 415 21.97 17.12 17.02
CA GLN A 415 21.93 18.51 16.53
C GLN A 415 23.04 18.81 15.51
N ARG A 416 22.68 19.53 14.44
CA ARG A 416 23.61 20.04 13.43
C ARG A 416 24.54 21.08 14.03
N ASP A 417 25.76 20.63 14.33
CA ASP A 417 26.88 21.39 14.89
C ASP A 417 27.89 21.88 13.83
N SER A 418 27.77 21.39 12.59
CA SER A 418 28.77 21.55 11.53
C SER A 418 28.14 21.58 10.14
N HIS A 419 28.88 22.09 9.15
CA HIS A 419 28.45 22.05 7.75
C HIS A 419 28.32 20.62 7.23
N PHE A 420 29.24 19.73 7.62
CA PHE A 420 29.23 18.32 7.18
C PHE A 420 28.00 17.57 7.68
N ARG A 421 27.51 17.82 8.90
CA ARG A 421 26.27 17.17 9.38
C ARG A 421 25.04 17.46 8.51
N ARG A 422 25.05 18.51 7.67
CA ARG A 422 23.97 18.75 6.67
C ARG A 422 23.88 17.68 5.59
N VAL A 423 24.98 17.00 5.23
CA VAL A 423 24.90 15.90 4.25
C VAL A 423 24.58 14.57 4.92
N ASP A 424 24.84 14.43 6.22
CA ASP A 424 24.72 13.16 6.94
C ASP A 424 23.27 12.69 7.14
N THR A 425 22.27 13.59 7.19
CA THR A 425 20.85 13.24 7.43
C THR A 425 19.95 13.68 6.29
N ALA A 426 18.74 13.12 6.22
CA ALA A 426 17.71 13.62 5.31
C ALA A 426 17.34 15.08 5.64
N ASN A 427 16.79 15.79 4.65
CA ASN A 427 16.40 17.20 4.75
C ASN A 427 17.51 18.14 5.27
N GLY A 428 18.77 17.86 4.92
CA GLY A 428 19.87 18.80 5.16
C GLY A 428 20.22 19.04 6.64
N ALA A 429 19.84 18.12 7.54
CA ALA A 429 19.91 18.26 9.00
C ALA A 429 19.38 19.61 9.52
N ILE A 430 18.12 19.95 9.22
CA ILE A 430 17.45 21.06 9.91
C ILE A 430 17.28 20.69 11.38
N ASN A 431 17.75 21.55 12.27
CA ASN A 431 17.58 21.34 13.71
C ASN A 431 16.09 21.44 14.09
N PRO A 432 15.59 20.55 14.98
CA PRO A 432 14.27 20.73 15.56
C PRO A 432 14.19 22.07 16.33
N PRO A 433 13.01 22.72 16.37
CA PRO A 433 12.82 23.91 17.20
C PRO A 433 13.17 23.65 18.67
N THR A 434 13.69 24.67 19.35
CA THR A 434 14.01 24.62 20.78
C THR A 434 13.16 25.65 21.53
N PHE A 435 12.30 25.20 22.44
CA PHE A 435 11.57 26.10 23.34
C PHE A 435 12.52 26.72 24.37
N LEU A 436 12.27 27.98 24.79
CA LEU A 436 13.08 28.63 25.83
C LEU A 436 12.91 28.01 27.22
N THR A 437 11.86 27.22 27.43
CA THR A 437 11.53 26.54 28.68
C THR A 437 10.79 25.24 28.39
N THR A 438 10.95 24.23 29.25
CA THR A 438 10.15 23.00 29.24
C THR A 438 8.77 23.17 29.91
N ALA A 439 8.54 24.31 30.57
CA ALA A 439 7.30 24.64 31.28
C ALA A 439 6.89 26.09 31.01
N PHE A 440 5.74 26.29 30.35
CA PHE A 440 5.17 27.59 30.03
C PHE A 440 4.04 27.95 31.01
N PRO A 441 4.22 28.96 31.89
CA PRO A 441 3.21 29.34 32.87
C PRO A 441 2.02 30.07 32.24
N MET A 442 0.82 29.60 32.54
CA MET A 442 -0.44 30.23 32.16
C MET A 442 -0.83 31.31 33.19
N PHE A 443 -0.52 32.58 32.88
CA PHE A 443 -0.93 33.73 33.71
C PHE A 443 -2.38 34.20 33.46
N THR A 444 -2.98 33.80 32.34
CA THR A 444 -4.35 34.17 31.95
C THR A 444 -5.09 32.90 31.50
N PRO A 445 -6.30 32.61 32.01
CA PRO A 445 -7.04 31.41 31.61
C PRO A 445 -7.18 31.27 30.09
N ASN A 446 -6.94 30.07 29.59
CA ASN A 446 -6.99 29.69 28.18
C ASN A 446 -6.05 30.49 27.25
N LYS A 447 -5.03 31.19 27.78
CA LYS A 447 -4.03 31.90 26.99
C LYS A 447 -2.61 31.69 27.54
N VAL A 448 -1.70 31.24 26.68
CA VAL A 448 -0.28 31.07 27.02
C VAL A 448 0.62 31.68 25.94
N ASN A 449 1.76 32.24 26.34
CA ASN A 449 2.79 32.70 25.42
C ASN A 449 3.87 31.60 25.33
N ILE A 450 4.18 31.19 24.11
CA ILE A 450 5.19 30.20 23.77
C ILE A 450 6.30 30.91 23.02
N ASP A 451 7.55 30.73 23.45
CA ASP A 451 8.73 31.38 22.87
C ASP A 451 9.86 30.36 22.68
N GLY A 452 10.65 30.52 21.62
CA GLY A 452 11.72 29.59 21.27
C GLY A 452 12.68 30.09 20.21
N THR A 453 13.57 29.20 19.78
CA THR A 453 14.57 29.42 18.74
C THR A 453 14.63 28.26 17.75
N ALA A 454 14.83 28.56 16.47
CA ALA A 454 15.13 27.60 15.41
C ALA A 454 16.09 28.26 14.40
N ASP A 455 16.33 27.62 13.25
CA ASP A 455 17.12 28.24 12.17
C ASP A 455 16.43 29.53 11.65
N PRO A 456 17.16 30.61 11.33
CA PRO A 456 16.56 31.85 10.83
C PRO A 456 15.80 31.70 9.51
N ASN A 457 14.72 32.48 9.37
CA ASN A 457 13.79 32.47 8.24
C ASN A 457 13.00 31.14 8.03
N THR A 458 12.92 30.28 9.05
CA THR A 458 12.10 29.07 9.01
C THR A 458 10.64 29.32 9.42
N GLU A 459 9.74 28.45 8.96
CA GLU A 459 8.37 28.37 9.45
C GLU A 459 8.26 27.28 10.52
N ILE A 460 7.61 27.59 11.64
CA ILE A 460 7.44 26.69 12.79
C ILE A 460 5.98 26.29 12.88
N ASP A 461 5.67 25.02 12.63
CA ASP A 461 4.33 24.47 12.86
C ASP A 461 4.26 23.95 14.30
N LEU A 462 3.34 24.50 15.11
CA LEU A 462 3.12 24.15 16.52
C LEU A 462 1.99 23.14 16.66
N TYR A 463 2.14 22.19 17.59
CA TYR A 463 1.19 21.11 17.82
C TYR A 463 0.89 20.92 19.31
N ARG A 464 -0.35 20.53 19.64
CA ARG A 464 -0.68 19.88 20.92
C ARG A 464 -0.35 18.40 20.81
N VAL A 465 0.25 17.89 21.88
CA VAL A 465 0.58 16.47 22.11
C VAL A 465 -0.38 15.96 23.19
N THR A 466 -1.23 14.99 22.82
CA THR A 466 -2.25 14.37 23.68
C THR A 466 -1.92 12.93 24.05
N ASP A 467 -1.06 12.27 23.28
CA ASP A 467 -0.58 10.92 23.58
C ASP A 467 0.20 10.87 24.90
N LYS A 468 0.12 9.74 25.61
CA LYS A 468 1.06 9.48 26.71
C LYS A 468 2.45 9.35 26.12
N PRO A 469 3.45 10.15 26.57
CA PRO A 469 4.81 10.01 26.08
C PRO A 469 5.32 8.61 26.42
N ASP A 470 5.96 7.95 25.45
CA ASP A 470 6.70 6.71 25.73
C ASP A 470 7.79 7.04 26.76
N PRO A 471 7.91 6.33 27.88
CA PRO A 471 8.94 6.63 28.89
C PRO A 471 10.38 6.56 28.35
N ASN A 472 10.59 5.97 27.17
CA ASN A 472 11.88 5.87 26.48
C ASN A 472 12.09 6.91 25.37
N LEU A 473 11.05 7.68 24.99
CA LEU A 473 11.13 8.76 24.00
C LEU A 473 10.71 10.09 24.64
N PRO A 474 11.58 11.12 24.70
CA PRO A 474 11.23 12.42 25.28
C PRO A 474 10.28 13.27 24.39
N TYR A 475 9.66 12.65 23.40
CA TYR A 475 8.75 13.21 22.40
C TYR A 475 7.41 12.47 22.47
N GLY A 476 6.33 13.13 22.09
CA GLY A 476 5.04 12.49 21.84
C GLY A 476 4.58 12.76 20.42
N SER A 477 3.56 12.04 19.96
CA SER A 477 3.00 12.25 18.63
C SER A 477 2.49 13.69 18.45
N LEU A 478 2.72 14.27 17.27
CA LEU A 478 2.18 15.58 16.90
C LEU A 478 0.67 15.45 16.58
N ASN A 479 -0.15 15.34 17.63
CA ASN A 479 -1.57 14.97 17.51
C ASN A 479 -2.42 16.03 16.80
N GLU A 480 -2.34 17.30 17.22
CA GLU A 480 -3.24 18.37 16.77
C GLU A 480 -2.44 19.61 16.37
N TYR A 481 -2.49 19.99 15.09
CA TYR A 481 -1.90 21.22 14.59
C TYR A 481 -2.62 22.45 15.19
N LEU A 482 -1.85 23.39 15.74
CA LEU A 482 -2.36 24.61 16.37
C LEU A 482 -2.21 25.83 15.47
N THR A 483 -0.98 26.09 14.98
CA THR A 483 -0.67 27.27 14.16
C THR A 483 0.70 27.16 13.49
N THR A 484 0.95 28.01 12.48
CA THR A 484 2.28 28.26 11.89
C THR A 484 2.75 29.65 12.29
N ILE A 485 3.99 29.78 12.72
CA ILE A 485 4.68 31.06 12.95
C ILE A 485 6.00 31.12 12.15
N LYS A 486 6.63 32.29 12.06
CA LYS A 486 7.94 32.45 11.41
C LYS A 486 8.98 32.91 12.41
N THR A 487 10.20 32.42 12.27
CA THR A 487 11.35 32.96 13.02
C THR A 487 11.73 34.34 12.50
N ASP A 488 12.25 35.20 13.37
CA ASP A 488 12.95 36.42 12.99
C ASP A 488 14.33 36.13 12.35
N ALA A 489 15.04 37.20 11.96
CA ALA A 489 16.38 37.10 11.38
C ALA A 489 17.46 36.54 12.34
N ASN A 490 17.15 36.42 13.64
CA ASN A 490 17.99 35.82 14.67
C ASN A 490 17.56 34.39 15.04
N GLY A 491 16.57 33.82 14.33
CA GLY A 491 16.02 32.49 14.61
C GLY A 491 15.00 32.44 15.76
N LYS A 492 14.59 33.57 16.34
CA LYS A 492 13.62 33.61 17.45
C LYS A 492 12.19 33.50 16.94
N PHE A 493 11.35 32.74 17.62
CA PHE A 493 9.92 32.68 17.38
C PHE A 493 9.12 32.88 18.68
N GLY A 494 7.89 33.39 18.54
CA GLY A 494 6.97 33.57 19.66
C GLY A 494 5.51 33.54 19.21
N ALA A 495 4.61 33.00 20.04
CA ALA A 495 3.17 32.91 19.77
C ALA A 495 2.34 33.04 21.05
N SER A 496 1.28 33.85 21.02
CA SER A 496 0.18 33.74 21.99
C SER A 496 -0.82 32.70 21.49
N LEU A 497 -0.89 31.55 22.15
CA LEU A 497 -1.85 30.50 21.84
C LEU A 497 -3.10 30.63 22.71
N THR A 498 -4.26 30.42 22.12
CA THR A 498 -5.54 30.26 22.83
C THR A 498 -6.03 28.81 22.75
N ASN A 499 -7.01 28.45 23.57
CA ASN A 499 -7.62 27.11 23.64
C ASN A 499 -6.73 25.99 24.22
N LEU A 500 -5.52 26.29 24.68
CA LEU A 500 -4.71 25.38 25.50
C LEU A 500 -5.15 25.41 26.97
N GLN A 501 -4.97 24.29 27.68
CA GLN A 501 -5.27 24.14 29.11
C GLN A 501 -4.01 23.81 29.92
N VAL A 502 -4.04 24.03 31.24
CA VAL A 502 -2.95 23.61 32.12
C VAL A 502 -2.91 22.09 32.19
N GLY A 503 -1.74 21.50 31.94
CA GLY A 503 -1.55 20.06 31.74
C GLY A 503 -1.34 19.67 30.27
N ASP A 504 -1.77 20.49 29.31
CA ASP A 504 -1.49 20.29 27.89
C ASP A 504 0.03 20.20 27.66
N THR A 505 0.41 19.35 26.71
CA THR A 505 1.78 19.25 26.21
C THR A 505 1.82 19.78 24.78
N ILE A 506 2.89 20.47 24.42
CA ILE A 506 3.12 20.99 23.07
C ILE A 506 4.47 20.53 22.51
N SER A 507 4.54 20.46 21.19
CA SER A 507 5.75 20.26 20.40
C SER A 507 5.68 21.10 19.13
N ALA A 508 6.74 21.07 18.31
CA ALA A 508 6.91 21.90 17.13
C ALA A 508 7.78 21.19 16.08
N ILE A 509 7.68 21.62 14.82
CA ILE A 509 8.64 21.27 13.75
C ILE A 509 9.05 22.54 13.02
N ALA A 510 10.29 22.60 12.52
CA ALA A 510 10.77 23.67 11.65
C ALA A 510 10.69 23.23 10.18
N THR A 511 10.31 24.15 9.30
CA THR A 511 10.41 23.99 7.85
C THR A 511 11.28 25.11 7.27
N ASP A 512 12.36 24.70 6.60
CA ASP A 512 13.26 25.58 5.84
C ASP A 512 13.03 25.37 4.33
N PRO A 513 12.71 26.41 3.55
CA PRO A 513 12.47 26.27 2.11
C PRO A 513 13.65 25.69 1.30
N GLN A 514 14.89 25.81 1.79
CA GLN A 514 16.10 25.30 1.13
C GLN A 514 16.38 23.83 1.49
N TYR A 515 15.97 23.36 2.67
CA TYR A 515 16.39 22.06 3.20
C TYR A 515 15.24 21.06 3.48
N GLY A 516 14.01 21.49 3.73
CA GLY A 516 12.86 20.61 4.03
C GLY A 516 12.23 20.85 5.40
N THR A 517 11.80 19.78 6.07
CA THR A 517 11.24 19.80 7.43
C THR A 517 12.11 19.03 8.42
N SER A 518 12.21 19.52 9.66
CA SER A 518 12.93 18.92 10.79
C SER A 518 12.19 17.75 11.44
N GLU A 519 12.89 17.05 12.33
CA GLU A 519 12.26 16.21 13.37
C GLU A 519 11.45 17.05 14.39
N PRO A 520 10.63 16.42 15.25
CA PRO A 520 9.92 17.08 16.33
C PRO A 520 10.83 17.76 17.36
N ALA A 521 10.36 18.86 17.93
CA ALA A 521 10.92 19.52 19.11
C ALA A 521 10.64 18.73 20.38
N LEU A 522 11.53 18.84 21.38
CA LEU A 522 11.30 18.28 22.71
C LEU A 522 10.02 18.87 23.31
N ASN A 523 9.23 18.02 23.97
CA ASN A 523 7.95 18.40 24.54
C ASN A 523 8.10 19.50 25.62
N ALA A 524 7.26 20.52 25.56
CA ALA A 524 7.07 21.49 26.64
C ALA A 524 5.65 21.38 27.22
N ARG A 525 5.47 21.64 28.51
CA ARG A 525 4.17 21.57 29.21
C ARG A 525 3.61 22.94 29.51
N ILE A 526 2.29 23.05 29.44
CA ILE A 526 1.55 24.21 29.94
C ILE A 526 1.30 24.01 31.44
N VAL A 527 1.78 24.94 32.26
CA VAL A 527 1.77 24.84 33.73
C VAL A 527 1.01 26.01 34.36
N ASN A 528 0.61 25.88 35.63
CA ASN A 528 0.04 27.00 36.38
C ASN A 528 1.10 28.11 36.58
N ALA A 529 0.68 29.30 37.00
CA ALA A 529 1.59 30.40 37.31
C ALA A 529 2.59 30.09 38.46
N ASP A 530 2.28 29.10 39.30
CA ASP A 530 3.16 28.56 40.36
C ASP A 530 3.99 27.33 39.91
N LEU A 531 4.00 27.05 38.59
CA LEU A 531 4.62 25.89 37.93
C LEU A 531 4.04 24.52 38.32
N SER A 532 2.91 24.47 39.05
CA SER A 532 2.21 23.21 39.31
C SER A 532 1.47 22.69 38.06
N VAL A 533 1.23 21.38 38.03
CA VAL A 533 0.45 20.71 36.98
C VAL A 533 -0.63 19.86 37.66
N PRO A 534 -1.92 19.98 37.27
CA PRO A 534 -2.97 19.14 37.81
C PRO A 534 -2.75 17.67 37.43
N ALA A 535 -3.30 16.74 38.23
CA ALA A 535 -3.24 15.32 37.91
C ALA A 535 -3.85 15.07 36.52
N PRO A 536 -3.19 14.29 35.63
CA PRO A 536 -3.67 14.09 34.28
C PRO A 536 -5.02 13.36 34.30
N ALA A 537 -5.99 13.89 33.56
CA ALA A 537 -7.17 13.12 33.19
C ALA A 537 -6.72 11.90 32.37
N ASN A 538 -7.28 10.73 32.64
CA ASN A 538 -7.06 9.52 31.86
C ASN A 538 -8.14 9.47 30.77
N PRO A 539 -7.87 9.88 29.51
CA PRO A 539 -8.82 9.64 28.43
C PRO A 539 -8.98 8.12 28.21
N GLN A 540 -10.20 7.68 27.89
CA GLN A 540 -10.42 6.30 27.48
C GLN A 540 -9.89 6.11 26.05
N PRO A 541 -9.05 5.09 25.79
CA PRO A 541 -8.54 4.85 24.44
C PRO A 541 -9.63 4.26 23.54
N THR A 542 -9.97 4.98 22.46
CA THR A 542 -10.79 4.46 21.37
C THR A 542 -9.91 3.92 20.26
N ILE A 543 -10.01 2.62 19.95
CA ILE A 543 -9.28 2.03 18.81
C ILE A 543 -10.04 2.41 17.51
N PRO A 544 -9.42 3.10 16.54
CA PRO A 544 -10.06 3.38 15.25
C PRO A 544 -10.23 2.11 14.42
N THR A 545 -11.10 2.16 13.40
CA THR A 545 -11.34 1.07 12.45
C THR A 545 -10.88 1.49 11.05
N CYS A 546 -10.48 0.54 10.18
CA CYS A 546 -10.04 0.89 8.82
C CYS A 546 -11.11 1.61 8.00
N THR A 547 -12.31 1.04 7.98
CA THR A 547 -13.47 1.55 7.25
C THR A 547 -14.72 1.19 8.02
N THR A 548 -15.64 2.12 8.20
CA THR A 548 -16.92 1.87 8.87
C THR A 548 -17.86 1.17 7.87
N PRO A 549 -18.30 -0.08 8.13
CA PRO A 549 -19.30 -0.71 7.27
C PRO A 549 -20.59 0.14 7.22
N PRO A 550 -21.34 0.17 6.10
CA PRO A 550 -22.67 0.78 6.09
C PRO A 550 -23.52 0.20 7.22
N ASN A 551 -24.31 1.03 7.89
CA ASN A 551 -25.05 0.68 9.11
C ASN A 551 -25.92 -0.58 8.94
N ILE A 552 -25.35 -1.74 9.26
CA ILE A 552 -26.09 -2.92 9.67
C ILE A 552 -26.44 -2.68 11.13
N VAL A 553 -27.73 -2.72 11.47
CA VAL A 553 -28.18 -2.64 12.87
C VAL A 553 -27.84 -3.96 13.55
N GLN A 554 -26.56 -4.14 13.88
CA GLN A 554 -26.12 -5.14 14.84
C GLN A 554 -26.56 -4.64 16.20
N THR A 555 -27.60 -5.27 16.76
CA THR A 555 -27.94 -5.12 18.17
C THR A 555 -26.70 -5.45 19.00
N PRO A 556 -26.26 -4.58 19.92
CA PRO A 556 -25.14 -4.89 20.79
C PRO A 556 -25.40 -6.23 21.49
N PRO A 557 -24.49 -7.22 21.41
CA PRO A 557 -24.68 -8.45 22.15
C PRO A 557 -24.82 -8.11 23.64
N PRO A 558 -25.78 -8.72 24.35
CA PRO A 558 -26.12 -8.31 25.71
C PRO A 558 -24.91 -8.38 26.64
N HIS A 559 -24.79 -7.36 27.50
CA HIS A 559 -23.73 -7.23 28.49
C HIS A 559 -23.89 -8.23 29.64
N THR A 560 -23.75 -9.52 29.36
CA THR A 560 -23.39 -10.54 30.36
C THR A 560 -21.87 -10.73 30.36
N PRO A 561 -21.24 -11.04 31.50
CA PRO A 561 -19.83 -11.45 31.51
C PRO A 561 -19.70 -12.79 30.78
N ILE A 562 -19.07 -12.77 29.60
CA ILE A 562 -18.97 -13.93 28.73
C ILE A 562 -17.68 -14.66 29.04
N VAL A 563 -17.80 -15.87 29.57
CA VAL A 563 -16.66 -16.78 29.75
C VAL A 563 -16.38 -17.48 28.43
N LEU A 564 -15.41 -16.98 27.66
CA LEU A 564 -15.05 -17.55 26.37
C LEU A 564 -13.98 -18.64 26.55
N SER A 565 -14.31 -19.89 26.21
CA SER A 565 -13.32 -20.98 26.14
C SER A 565 -12.77 -21.07 24.72
N VAL A 566 -11.51 -20.67 24.52
CA VAL A 566 -10.84 -20.62 23.20
C VAL A 566 -9.46 -21.26 23.22
N PRO A 567 -9.08 -22.02 22.18
CA PRO A 567 -7.72 -22.49 22.00
C PRO A 567 -6.72 -21.32 21.90
N ARG A 568 -5.62 -21.39 22.66
CA ARG A 568 -4.56 -20.36 22.65
C ARG A 568 -3.41 -20.61 21.66
N GLN A 569 -3.36 -21.78 21.03
CA GLN A 569 -2.24 -22.15 20.15
C GLN A 569 -2.61 -23.19 19.08
N ILE A 570 -1.84 -23.17 17.99
CA ILE A 570 -1.77 -24.25 16.99
C ILE A 570 -0.32 -24.68 16.76
N HIS A 571 -0.10 -25.88 16.22
CA HIS A 571 1.22 -26.50 16.04
C HIS A 571 1.57 -26.78 14.58
N PHE A 572 2.87 -26.77 14.27
CA PHE A 572 3.42 -26.93 12.93
C PHE A 572 4.37 -28.13 12.83
N ALA A 573 4.46 -28.72 11.63
CA ALA A 573 5.47 -29.72 11.32
C ALA A 573 6.89 -29.12 11.33
N LEU A 574 7.90 -30.00 11.46
CA LEU A 574 9.30 -29.60 11.33
C LEU A 574 9.52 -28.87 10.01
N ASP A 575 10.16 -27.70 10.08
CA ASP A 575 10.50 -26.86 8.95
C ASP A 575 9.34 -26.45 8.03
N ARG A 576 8.11 -26.41 8.58
CA ARG A 576 6.90 -25.96 7.86
C ARG A 576 6.19 -24.81 8.56
N ASP A 577 5.51 -24.02 7.75
CA ASP A 577 4.56 -22.95 8.08
C ASP A 577 3.15 -23.23 7.52
N GLU A 578 2.94 -24.38 6.90
CA GLU A 578 1.65 -24.89 6.43
C GLU A 578 0.71 -25.24 7.59
N ILE A 579 -0.56 -24.81 7.50
CA ILE A 579 -1.61 -25.10 8.50
C ILE A 579 -2.17 -26.50 8.26
N SER A 580 -2.06 -27.39 9.26
CA SER A 580 -2.62 -28.74 9.17
C SER A 580 -4.16 -28.76 9.16
N PRO A 581 -4.81 -29.81 8.63
CA PRO A 581 -6.28 -29.95 8.70
C PRO A 581 -6.85 -30.02 10.12
N ASN A 582 -6.03 -30.33 11.14
CA ASN A 582 -6.45 -30.26 12.54
C ASN A 582 -6.31 -28.83 13.08
N SER A 583 -5.20 -28.16 12.80
CA SER A 583 -4.98 -26.75 13.11
C SER A 583 -6.05 -25.85 12.47
N ALA A 584 -6.49 -26.16 11.25
CA ALA A 584 -7.58 -25.46 10.56
C ALA A 584 -8.88 -25.47 11.37
N LYS A 585 -9.31 -26.64 11.90
CA LYS A 585 -10.51 -26.76 12.76
C LYS A 585 -10.40 -25.93 14.05
N ILE A 586 -9.20 -25.80 14.59
CA ILE A 586 -8.92 -24.96 15.77
C ILE A 586 -9.07 -23.48 15.41
N LEU A 587 -8.49 -23.07 14.26
CA LEU A 587 -8.63 -21.71 13.75
C LEU A 587 -10.08 -21.37 13.35
N ASP A 588 -10.88 -22.32 12.90
CA ASP A 588 -12.31 -22.11 12.62
C ASP A 588 -13.09 -21.78 13.91
N ARG A 589 -12.79 -22.46 15.03
CA ARG A 589 -13.36 -22.13 16.34
C ARG A 589 -12.96 -20.73 16.80
N ILE A 590 -11.70 -20.35 16.59
CA ILE A 590 -11.18 -19.02 16.92
C ILE A 590 -11.84 -17.95 16.04
N ALA A 591 -11.98 -18.20 14.74
CA ALA A 591 -12.65 -17.30 13.81
C ALA A 591 -14.13 -17.08 14.19
N ALA A 592 -14.87 -18.13 14.55
CA ALA A 592 -16.26 -17.98 15.00
C ALA A 592 -16.38 -17.05 16.22
N VAL A 593 -15.48 -17.16 17.20
CA VAL A 593 -15.45 -16.26 18.36
C VAL A 593 -15.07 -14.83 17.95
N LEU A 594 -14.07 -14.66 17.09
CA LEU A 594 -13.66 -13.33 16.64
C LEU A 594 -14.73 -12.64 15.77
N GLN A 595 -15.51 -13.39 14.99
CA GLN A 595 -16.70 -12.88 14.28
C GLN A 595 -17.78 -12.44 15.27
N GLN A 596 -18.04 -13.23 16.31
CA GLN A 596 -19.05 -12.95 17.33
C GLN A 596 -18.71 -11.73 18.21
N TYR A 597 -17.41 -11.48 18.45
CA TYR A 597 -16.93 -10.40 19.32
C TYR A 597 -15.99 -9.45 18.57
N PRO A 598 -16.51 -8.48 17.81
CA PRO A 598 -15.70 -7.59 16.97
C PRO A 598 -14.74 -6.68 17.75
N THR A 599 -14.91 -6.50 19.06
CA THR A 599 -14.01 -5.69 19.91
C THR A 599 -12.73 -6.42 20.34
N ILE A 600 -12.68 -7.74 20.18
CA ILE A 600 -11.48 -8.52 20.50
C ILE A 600 -10.44 -8.30 19.42
N ILE A 601 -9.23 -7.91 19.82
CA ILE A 601 -8.03 -7.92 18.99
C ILE A 601 -7.12 -9.07 19.43
N ILE A 602 -6.27 -9.57 18.54
CA ILE A 602 -5.34 -10.65 18.83
C ILE A 602 -3.90 -10.31 18.44
N THR A 603 -2.93 -10.85 19.19
CA THR A 603 -1.53 -10.93 18.79
C THR A 603 -1.18 -12.39 18.51
N LEU A 604 -0.65 -12.64 17.31
CA LEU A 604 -0.21 -13.94 16.82
C LEU A 604 1.33 -14.02 16.93
N THR A 605 1.84 -14.76 17.91
CA THR A 605 3.27 -14.87 18.19
C THR A 605 3.80 -16.23 17.77
N GLY A 606 4.77 -16.25 16.87
CA GLY A 606 5.28 -17.46 16.24
C GLY A 606 6.58 -17.94 16.86
N HIS A 607 6.65 -19.25 17.07
CA HIS A 607 7.75 -19.92 17.74
C HIS A 607 8.30 -21.08 16.88
N THR A 608 9.56 -21.42 17.14
CA THR A 608 10.26 -22.54 16.51
C THR A 608 11.01 -23.37 17.54
N ASP A 609 11.43 -24.57 17.13
CA ASP A 609 12.38 -25.36 17.91
C ASP A 609 13.84 -24.91 17.61
N PRO A 610 14.81 -25.17 18.49
CA PRO A 610 16.11 -24.49 18.50
C PRO A 610 17.16 -25.12 17.56
N ARG A 611 16.75 -25.86 16.53
CA ARG A 611 17.68 -26.65 15.70
C ARG A 611 18.29 -25.89 14.52
N ALA A 612 17.66 -24.81 14.09
CA ALA A 612 18.18 -23.89 13.08
C ALA A 612 18.85 -22.65 13.72
N SER A 613 19.32 -21.70 12.91
CA SER A 613 19.89 -20.44 13.41
C SER A 613 18.82 -19.45 13.87
N ASP A 614 19.17 -18.57 14.82
CA ASP A 614 18.30 -17.51 15.33
C ASP A 614 17.60 -16.68 14.25
N GLN A 615 18.30 -16.37 13.16
CA GLN A 615 17.72 -15.63 12.04
C GLN A 615 16.66 -16.47 11.34
N TYR A 616 17.00 -17.70 10.94
CA TYR A 616 16.08 -18.60 10.27
C TYR A 616 14.85 -18.90 11.14
N ASN A 617 15.06 -19.10 12.44
CA ASN A 617 14.00 -19.35 13.41
C ASN A 617 13.07 -18.16 13.59
N ARG A 618 13.59 -16.92 13.65
CA ARG A 618 12.75 -15.71 13.64
C ARG A 618 11.94 -15.61 12.35
N GLU A 619 12.54 -15.86 11.19
CA GLU A 619 11.84 -15.82 9.90
C GLU A 619 10.75 -16.91 9.78
N LEU A 620 11.05 -18.16 10.15
CA LEU A 620 10.09 -19.27 10.13
C LEU A 620 8.94 -19.07 11.12
N GLY A 621 9.23 -18.62 12.35
CA GLY A 621 8.19 -18.24 13.31
C GLY A 621 7.30 -17.12 12.77
N PHE A 622 7.88 -16.16 12.05
CA PHE A 622 7.12 -15.06 11.45
C PHE A 622 6.20 -15.57 10.32
N ARG A 623 6.70 -16.42 9.41
CA ARG A 623 5.89 -17.05 8.37
C ARG A 623 4.69 -17.81 8.95
N ARG A 624 4.89 -18.58 10.03
CA ARG A 624 3.80 -19.29 10.75
C ARG A 624 2.71 -18.35 11.26
N SER A 625 3.07 -17.25 11.92
CA SER A 625 2.09 -16.27 12.41
C SER A 625 1.32 -15.59 11.27
N ARG A 626 1.97 -15.31 10.14
CA ARG A 626 1.29 -14.83 8.93
C ARG A 626 0.33 -15.87 8.36
N ALA A 627 0.71 -17.15 8.32
CA ALA A 627 -0.17 -18.21 7.85
C ALA A 627 -1.48 -18.24 8.67
N VAL A 628 -1.39 -18.15 10.00
CA VAL A 628 -2.55 -18.06 10.90
C VAL A 628 -3.40 -16.83 10.61
N ARG A 629 -2.78 -15.64 10.52
CA ARG A 629 -3.50 -14.40 10.18
C ARG A 629 -4.23 -14.53 8.85
N ASN A 630 -3.53 -14.97 7.80
CA ASN A 630 -4.08 -15.09 6.45
C ASN A 630 -5.22 -16.14 6.40
N TYR A 631 -5.19 -17.17 7.25
CA TYR A 631 -6.31 -18.08 7.45
C TYR A 631 -7.52 -17.38 8.07
N LEU A 632 -7.33 -16.67 9.19
CA LEU A 632 -8.41 -15.94 9.87
C LEU A 632 -9.00 -14.83 8.97
N MET A 633 -8.20 -14.19 8.13
CA MET A 633 -8.67 -13.22 7.13
C MET A 633 -9.57 -13.85 6.06
N ARG A 634 -9.25 -15.07 5.59
CA ARG A 634 -10.16 -15.85 4.71
C ARG A 634 -11.45 -16.26 5.42
N GLN A 635 -11.42 -16.42 6.75
CA GLN A 635 -12.62 -16.54 7.59
C GLN A 635 -13.29 -15.19 7.92
N GLY A 636 -12.95 -14.10 7.22
CA GLY A 636 -13.60 -12.80 7.35
C GLY A 636 -13.20 -11.99 8.58
N ILE A 637 -12.13 -12.36 9.31
CA ILE A 637 -11.62 -11.54 10.41
C ILE A 637 -10.88 -10.33 9.83
N ALA A 638 -11.40 -9.14 10.12
CA ALA A 638 -10.80 -7.87 9.76
C ALA A 638 -9.34 -7.80 10.25
N SER A 639 -8.43 -7.47 9.36
CA SER A 639 -7.00 -7.73 9.56
C SER A 639 -6.37 -6.78 10.58
N GLU A 640 -6.94 -5.58 10.75
CA GLU A 640 -6.56 -4.58 11.76
C GLU A 640 -6.76 -5.07 13.19
N ARG A 641 -7.57 -6.13 13.38
CA ARG A 641 -7.74 -6.81 14.66
C ARG A 641 -6.62 -7.82 14.96
N MET A 642 -5.63 -7.97 14.08
CA MET A 642 -4.61 -9.00 14.16
C MET A 642 -3.19 -8.42 14.03
N THR A 643 -2.43 -8.47 15.13
CA THR A 643 -0.98 -8.22 15.13
C THR A 643 -0.22 -9.52 14.88
N VAL A 644 0.88 -9.48 14.12
CA VAL A 644 1.76 -10.62 13.87
C VAL A 644 3.13 -10.38 14.53
N ARG A 645 3.71 -11.41 15.14
CA ARG A 645 5.05 -11.39 15.75
C ARG A 645 5.75 -12.73 15.59
N SER A 646 7.06 -12.72 15.78
CA SER A 646 7.89 -13.91 15.91
C SER A 646 8.86 -13.74 17.06
N LEU A 647 9.09 -14.83 17.80
CA LEU A 647 10.13 -14.94 18.82
C LEU A 647 11.13 -16.05 18.47
N GLY A 648 10.95 -16.76 17.35
CA GLY A 648 11.79 -17.90 16.98
C GLY A 648 11.88 -18.93 18.11
N GLU A 649 13.09 -19.34 18.43
CA GLU A 649 13.40 -20.28 19.50
C GLU A 649 13.54 -19.63 20.89
N THR A 650 13.44 -18.30 21.01
CA THR A 650 13.77 -17.60 22.26
C THR A 650 12.82 -17.87 23.43
N GLN A 651 11.64 -18.45 23.16
CA GLN A 651 10.63 -18.85 24.16
C GLN A 651 10.16 -20.29 23.97
N ARG A 652 11.06 -21.23 24.29
CA ARG A 652 10.77 -22.67 24.39
C ARG A 652 9.88 -22.99 25.58
N LEU A 653 8.98 -23.96 25.41
CA LEU A 653 8.13 -24.48 26.48
C LEU A 653 8.87 -25.49 27.37
N SER A 654 9.92 -26.13 26.84
CA SER A 654 10.73 -27.14 27.54
C SER A 654 12.20 -26.99 27.14
N GLN A 655 13.12 -27.17 28.09
CA GLN A 655 14.55 -27.28 27.79
C GLN A 655 14.96 -28.69 27.36
N SER A 656 14.05 -29.68 27.47
CA SER A 656 14.31 -31.04 27.00
C SER A 656 14.35 -31.11 25.47
N ASN A 657 15.19 -32.02 24.96
CA ASN A 657 15.50 -32.17 23.55
C ASN A 657 14.78 -33.40 22.94
N GLN A 658 13.54 -33.65 23.38
CA GLN A 658 12.67 -34.70 22.85
C GLN A 658 11.85 -34.21 21.65
N ILE A 659 11.54 -35.11 20.72
CA ILE A 659 10.75 -34.80 19.50
C ILE A 659 9.37 -34.20 19.85
N THR A 660 8.75 -34.65 20.94
CA THR A 660 7.49 -34.11 21.47
C THR A 660 7.62 -32.67 21.93
N ASP A 661 8.75 -32.29 22.52
CA ASP A 661 8.99 -30.95 23.03
C ASP A 661 9.32 -29.99 21.87
N TYR A 662 10.08 -30.44 20.87
CA TYR A 662 10.26 -29.70 19.63
C TYR A 662 8.94 -29.46 18.89
N ALA A 663 8.04 -30.45 18.86
CA ALA A 663 6.70 -30.28 18.26
C ALA A 663 5.84 -29.24 18.99
N ARG A 664 6.00 -29.11 20.32
CA ARG A 664 5.36 -28.07 21.13
C ARG A 664 5.99 -26.70 20.92
N ASP A 665 7.32 -26.63 20.79
CA ASP A 665 8.05 -25.40 20.51
C ASP A 665 7.64 -24.81 19.15
N ARG A 666 7.34 -25.65 18.14
CA ARG A 666 6.80 -25.25 16.83
C ARG A 666 5.31 -24.86 16.87
N ARG A 667 5.00 -23.69 17.44
CA ARG A 667 3.63 -23.19 17.59
C ARG A 667 3.44 -21.76 17.13
N VAL A 668 2.19 -21.35 16.96
CA VAL A 668 1.76 -19.95 17.07
C VAL A 668 0.89 -19.83 18.30
N GLU A 669 1.27 -18.94 19.22
CA GLU A 669 0.43 -18.53 20.34
C GLU A 669 -0.46 -17.35 19.95
N ILE A 670 -1.65 -17.31 20.54
CA ILE A 670 -2.69 -16.33 20.25
C ILE A 670 -3.06 -15.64 21.57
N GLU A 671 -2.55 -14.43 21.74
CA GLU A 671 -2.94 -13.54 22.84
C GLU A 671 -4.21 -12.80 22.44
N PHE A 672 -5.25 -12.86 23.26
CA PHE A 672 -6.51 -12.15 23.03
C PHE A 672 -6.61 -10.96 23.98
N THR A 673 -6.86 -9.77 23.43
CA THR A 673 -7.10 -8.54 24.20
C THR A 673 -8.49 -8.01 23.84
N ASP A 674 -9.32 -7.77 24.85
CA ASP A 674 -10.59 -7.06 24.69
C ASP A 674 -10.54 -5.73 25.44
N ILE A 675 -11.26 -4.73 24.90
CA ILE A 675 -11.33 -3.37 25.45
C ILE A 675 -12.49 -3.17 26.45
N ARG A 676 -13.19 -4.24 26.84
CA ARG A 676 -14.37 -4.23 27.74
C ARG A 676 -14.33 -5.32 28.81
N ASP A 677 -13.13 -5.81 29.18
CA ASP A 677 -12.88 -6.77 30.27
C ASP A 677 -13.66 -8.10 30.17
N VAL A 678 -13.70 -8.72 28.98
CA VAL A 678 -14.22 -10.09 28.80
C VAL A 678 -13.30 -11.13 29.46
N GLU A 679 -13.86 -12.06 30.25
CA GLU A 679 -13.12 -13.18 30.85
C GLU A 679 -12.85 -14.29 29.83
N ILE A 680 -11.64 -14.29 29.25
CA ILE A 680 -11.20 -15.31 28.30
C ILE A 680 -10.50 -16.44 29.04
N ARG A 681 -11.02 -17.67 28.90
CA ARG A 681 -10.41 -18.92 29.40
C ARG A 681 -9.72 -19.64 28.25
N PHE A 682 -8.44 -19.91 28.43
CA PHE A 682 -7.65 -20.59 27.41
C PHE A 682 -7.79 -22.11 27.50
N GLU A 683 -8.18 -22.72 26.38
CA GLU A 683 -8.07 -24.16 26.18
C GLU A 683 -6.64 -24.49 25.75
N ASN A 684 -5.88 -25.15 26.63
CA ASN A 684 -4.64 -25.81 26.25
C ASN A 684 -5.00 -27.08 25.48
N GLN A 685 -4.56 -27.17 24.22
CA GLN A 685 -4.86 -28.30 23.34
C GLN A 685 -3.60 -28.71 22.57
N GLU A 686 -3.42 -30.00 22.34
CA GLU A 686 -2.33 -30.59 21.53
C GLU A 686 -2.89 -31.52 20.43
N SER A 687 -4.16 -31.35 20.06
CA SER A 687 -4.87 -32.21 19.09
C SER A 687 -4.38 -32.07 17.64
N ASP A 688 -3.60 -31.02 17.37
CA ASP A 688 -2.92 -30.75 16.11
C ASP A 688 -1.39 -30.89 16.20
N LEU A 689 -0.86 -31.51 17.26
CA LEU A 689 0.59 -31.70 17.45
C LEU A 689 1.18 -32.61 16.35
N GLN A 690 2.21 -32.11 15.65
CA GLN A 690 2.82 -32.79 14.51
C GLN A 690 4.20 -33.33 14.88
N LEU A 691 4.25 -34.62 15.24
CA LEU A 691 5.48 -35.34 15.59
C LEU A 691 6.26 -35.77 14.33
N GLU A 692 7.59 -35.64 14.38
CA GLU A 692 8.49 -36.13 13.35
C GLU A 692 8.55 -37.67 13.35
N LYS A 693 8.76 -38.29 12.18
CA LYS A 693 8.99 -39.73 12.12
C LYS A 693 10.43 -40.03 12.51
N LEU A 694 10.66 -41.17 13.16
CA LEU A 694 11.99 -41.69 13.48
C LEU A 694 12.74 -42.05 12.18
N GLY A 695 13.38 -41.06 11.58
CA GLY A 695 14.08 -41.15 10.31
C GLY A 695 14.41 -39.79 9.67
N ASP A 696 13.62 -38.74 9.97
CA ASP A 696 13.71 -37.41 9.33
C ASP A 696 14.85 -36.55 9.90
N LYS A 697 16.07 -37.08 9.95
CA LYS A 697 17.30 -36.31 10.27
C LYS A 697 18.08 -35.99 9.00
N GLN A 698 17.86 -34.80 8.46
CA GLN A 698 18.85 -34.04 7.67
C GLN A 698 18.85 -32.60 8.15
#